data_AF-A0A9D9EDJ7-F1
#
_entry.id   AF-A0A9D9EDJ7-F1
#
_cell.length_a   1.000
_cell.length_b   1.000
_cell.length_c   1.000
_cell.angle_alpha   90.00
_cell.angle_beta   90.00
_cell.angle_gamma   90.00
#
_symmetry.space_group_name_H-M   'P 1'
#
loop_
_entity.id
_entity.type
_entity.pdbx_description
1 polymer ?
#
loop_
_entity_poly.entity_id
_entity_poly.type
_entity_poly.pdbx_seq_one_letter_code
_entity_poly.pdbx_strand_id
1 'polypeptide(L)'
;MKKVYCFWLLSLAVSLAIVSCDRKEIVQAGGQLENSFSYGDAVLPIESVVYSMEEDGRYVFYFSPTGNLVDPDAMKLADDYIAITAASPEGNVDLMDEGNLLVYRDVTVSSSAAGDVSSSSLVLNLTSSKTVMMSLDVTMASGQTLRAEYKGICSKWPADPEEYDVVLDKAIYSYYFGQSSGTETHNYYFTFTDAEYTTGTGSNGSPTYELQSEGYVFILDMFTDIGQRWKELPGGIYSESSSYEDHTYTVDYSAAFHFDSKGTRTQLLLTGPLTVETDDSGETTISGTFFEDGAERTVVFKGTLDIVNGTYSASMPQIGHDVEVEGHYAEAVYDGNMLATNTGLMLINIQDYTYANTESHEGGYSMTLAVFNKLFADSFPEIVPGTYVVGDGPVGTWLTGSELNWMGMAVPFGTYVMYDDGTDLGQYSYCSTGKITIEPVAEGYKIDFEFESFDGYTVKGSYAGPISVTDESDDGADDDGTSSLEENYEMDLSYIPQAYLYTPSTIYIPAYGYGDTPVSSLGRGIALQMIDIGFATGTPVGVGSDGETAYRYDGDVLRMELLVEEGTERTVTPGIYTVTTTRYPDEFDPMDCVRGYSHTNGFLGTRWLKLREVTGSKWVDVNGNGEVDPGEVKQDWPLGVSTTEEYACAYSGSVSISESDKGEGWYKFDFNFYCVREHNFSGTWEGPLYFGGTTDPVPVSGTRAASLTSEDALRSIPAEELASCYLARERMPVRQKFN
;
A
#
# COMPACT_ATOMS: atom_id res chain seq x y z
N MET A 1 -2.63 -6.43 53.82
CA MET A 1 -3.23 -5.14 54.21
C MET A 1 -4.08 -4.70 53.03
N LYS A 2 -5.42 -4.92 53.01
CA LYS A 2 -6.50 -3.97 53.41
C LYS A 2 -6.20 -2.53 52.94
N LYS A 3 -7.00 -1.80 52.16
CA LYS A 3 -8.41 -1.83 51.72
C LYS A 3 -8.57 -0.70 50.66
N VAL A 4 -9.22 -0.89 49.50
CA VAL A 4 -10.67 -0.70 49.15
C VAL A 4 -11.10 0.74 48.82
N TYR A 5 -11.52 0.93 47.55
CA TYR A 5 -12.66 1.70 46.94
C TYR A 5 -13.03 3.11 47.43
N CYS A 6 -13.37 4.04 46.51
CA CYS A 6 -14.77 4.30 46.07
C CYS A 6 -14.94 5.46 45.07
N PHE A 7 -15.99 5.29 44.27
CA PHE A 7 -16.57 6.11 43.20
C PHE A 7 -17.49 7.26 43.67
N TRP A 8 -17.88 8.12 42.71
CA TRP A 8 -19.18 8.83 42.49
C TRP A 8 -19.49 10.22 43.13
N LEU A 9 -20.02 11.09 42.24
CA LEU A 9 -21.14 12.06 42.34
C LEU A 9 -20.94 13.56 42.65
N LEU A 10 -21.26 14.33 41.59
CA LEU A 10 -21.95 15.63 41.45
C LEU A 10 -22.59 16.34 42.67
N SER A 11 -22.75 17.67 42.46
CA SER A 11 -23.76 18.64 42.96
C SER A 11 -23.19 19.68 43.97
N LEU A 12 -23.57 20.96 44.02
CA LEU A 12 -24.23 21.95 43.16
C LEU A 12 -24.16 23.31 43.92
N ALA A 13 -24.12 24.42 43.18
CA ALA A 13 -24.64 25.77 43.53
C ALA A 13 -24.01 26.62 44.65
N VAL A 14 -23.58 27.85 44.28
CA VAL A 14 -24.06 29.08 44.93
C VAL A 14 -24.39 30.13 43.86
N SER A 15 -25.61 30.63 43.96
CA SER A 15 -26.34 31.60 43.13
C SER A 15 -25.98 33.06 43.42
N LEU A 16 -26.09 33.90 42.37
CA LEU A 16 -26.24 35.36 42.45
C LEU A 16 -27.51 35.76 43.23
N ALA A 17 -27.44 36.84 44.01
CA ALA A 17 -28.58 37.70 44.36
C ALA A 17 -28.16 39.16 44.70
N ILE A 18 -28.27 40.02 43.67
CA ILE A 18 -28.78 41.42 43.51
C ILE A 18 -28.95 42.36 44.74
N VAL A 19 -28.71 43.67 44.51
CA VAL A 19 -29.48 44.92 44.87
C VAL A 19 -28.48 46.06 45.21
N SER A 20 -28.49 47.31 44.68
CA SER A 20 -29.55 48.25 44.24
C SER A 20 -29.02 49.51 43.48
N CYS A 21 -29.92 50.14 42.69
CA CYS A 21 -30.07 51.58 42.35
C CYS A 21 -28.99 52.29 41.49
N ASP A 22 -29.28 53.06 40.45
CA ASP A 22 -30.54 53.51 39.82
C ASP A 22 -30.31 53.67 38.31
N ARG A 23 -31.18 53.06 37.51
CA ARG A 23 -31.26 53.23 36.06
C ARG A 23 -32.25 54.35 35.78
N LYS A 24 -31.77 55.50 35.28
CA LYS A 24 -32.63 56.40 34.49
C LYS A 24 -32.65 55.86 33.08
N GLU A 25 -33.83 55.45 32.62
CA GLU A 25 -34.08 55.15 31.23
C GLU A 25 -33.78 56.38 30.35
N ILE A 26 -32.95 56.17 29.35
CA ILE A 26 -33.14 56.78 28.04
C ILE A 26 -33.38 55.59 27.11
N VAL A 27 -34.61 55.46 26.63
CA VAL A 27 -34.96 54.53 25.56
C VAL A 27 -34.50 55.16 24.25
N GLN A 28 -33.68 54.46 23.46
CA GLN A 28 -33.72 54.58 22.00
C GLN A 28 -33.24 53.29 21.32
N ALA A 29 -33.90 52.98 20.21
CA ALA A 29 -33.97 51.68 19.55
C ALA A 29 -32.80 51.41 18.58
N GLY A 30 -32.37 50.15 18.50
CA GLY A 30 -31.42 49.63 17.49
C GLY A 30 -30.56 48.51 18.09
N GLY A 31 -30.63 47.30 17.53
CA GLY A 31 -29.92 46.12 18.04
C GLY A 31 -28.39 46.28 18.10
N GLN A 32 -27.73 45.43 18.89
CA GLN A 32 -26.27 45.36 18.98
C GLN A 32 -25.71 44.76 17.69
N LEU A 33 -24.87 45.52 16.97
CA LEU A 33 -24.11 45.01 15.82
C LEU A 33 -22.82 44.36 16.33
N GLU A 34 -22.43 43.26 15.69
CA GLU A 34 -21.16 42.58 15.92
C GLU A 34 -20.61 42.15 14.55
N ASN A 35 -19.42 42.64 14.19
CA ASN A 35 -18.77 42.41 12.88
C ASN A 35 -19.74 42.50 11.69
N SER A 36 -20.56 43.54 11.68
CA SER A 36 -21.64 43.73 10.73
C SER A 36 -21.97 45.22 10.59
N PHE A 37 -22.63 45.57 9.50
CA PHE A 37 -23.18 46.90 9.29
C PHE A 37 -24.65 46.85 8.91
N SER A 38 -25.40 47.85 9.37
CA SER A 38 -26.79 48.08 9.01
C SER A 38 -26.93 49.28 8.10
N TYR A 39 -27.69 49.12 7.03
CA TYR A 39 -28.06 50.20 6.12
C TYR A 39 -29.58 50.16 5.88
N GLY A 40 -30.29 51.17 6.38
CA GLY A 40 -31.76 51.11 6.49
C GLY A 40 -32.21 49.95 7.40
N ASP A 41 -33.10 49.09 6.89
CA ASP A 41 -33.61 47.91 7.62
C ASP A 41 -32.75 46.64 7.43
N ALA A 42 -31.73 46.67 6.57
CA ALA A 42 -30.89 45.52 6.27
C ALA A 42 -29.63 45.48 7.16
N VAL A 43 -29.27 44.31 7.68
CA VAL A 43 -28.02 44.03 8.40
C VAL A 43 -27.19 43.04 7.59
N LEU A 44 -25.94 43.39 7.31
CA LEU A 44 -25.01 42.60 6.51
C LEU A 44 -23.75 42.29 7.35
N PRO A 45 -23.21 41.07 7.30
CA PRO A 45 -21.93 40.75 7.93
C PRO A 45 -20.78 41.51 7.25
N ILE A 46 -19.65 41.63 7.92
CA ILE A 46 -18.39 42.08 7.30
C ILE A 46 -17.47 40.87 7.26
N GLU A 47 -17.22 40.35 6.06
CA GLU A 47 -16.44 39.14 5.84
C GLU A 47 -15.03 39.43 5.31
N SER A 48 -14.83 40.56 4.63
CA SER A 48 -13.51 40.99 4.16
C SER A 48 -13.22 42.44 4.52
N VAL A 49 -12.00 42.70 4.99
CA VAL A 49 -11.51 44.06 5.26
C VAL A 49 -10.12 44.25 4.66
N VAL A 50 -9.98 45.25 3.80
CA VAL A 50 -8.71 45.62 3.16
C VAL A 50 -8.41 47.08 3.44
N TYR A 51 -7.15 47.44 3.68
CA TYR A 51 -6.74 48.84 3.77
C TYR A 51 -5.48 49.13 2.96
N SER A 52 -5.37 50.35 2.43
CA SER A 52 -4.22 50.84 1.69
C SER A 52 -3.86 52.26 2.09
N MET A 53 -2.63 52.70 1.78
CA MET A 53 -2.20 54.08 1.99
C MET A 53 -2.09 54.81 0.64
N GLU A 54 -2.73 55.97 0.52
CA GLU A 54 -2.59 56.86 -0.64
C GLU A 54 -1.23 57.57 -0.64
N GLU A 55 -0.80 58.08 -1.80
CA GLU A 55 0.49 58.76 -1.96
C GLU A 55 0.64 60.01 -1.06
N ASP A 56 -0.47 60.59 -0.62
CA ASP A 56 -0.51 61.75 0.28
C ASP A 56 -0.54 61.38 1.77
N GLY A 57 -0.40 60.08 2.09
CA GLY A 57 -0.30 59.56 3.46
C GLY A 57 -1.64 59.26 4.14
N ARG A 58 -2.76 59.35 3.42
CA ARG A 58 -4.09 58.99 3.94
C ARG A 58 -4.33 57.49 3.84
N TYR A 59 -5.15 56.96 4.75
CA TYR A 59 -5.54 55.56 4.77
C TYR A 59 -6.91 55.40 4.12
N VAL A 60 -7.07 54.35 3.32
CA VAL A 60 -8.35 53.96 2.71
C VAL A 60 -8.70 52.55 3.18
N PHE A 61 -9.82 52.40 3.86
CA PHE A 61 -10.34 51.12 4.34
C PHE A 61 -11.57 50.70 3.53
N TYR A 62 -11.67 49.42 3.23
CA TYR A 62 -12.79 48.77 2.55
C TYR A 62 -13.36 47.69 3.46
N PHE A 63 -14.65 47.76 3.79
CA PHE A 63 -15.37 46.77 4.59
C PHE A 63 -16.49 46.15 3.76
N SER A 64 -16.34 44.88 3.35
CA SER A 64 -17.28 44.19 2.46
C SER A 64 -17.98 43.01 3.14
N PRO A 65 -19.26 42.74 2.83
CA PRO A 65 -19.94 41.50 3.21
C PRO A 65 -19.52 40.29 2.37
N THR A 66 -18.84 40.48 1.25
CA THR A 66 -18.29 39.39 0.44
C THR A 66 -16.97 38.90 1.04
N GLY A 67 -16.87 37.61 1.36
CA GLY A 67 -15.67 36.96 1.88
C GLY A 67 -14.53 36.79 0.88
N ASN A 68 -13.32 36.54 1.39
CA ASN A 68 -12.10 36.21 0.63
C ASN A 68 -11.61 37.30 -0.35
N LEU A 69 -11.86 38.58 -0.08
CA LEU A 69 -11.34 39.68 -0.89
C LEU A 69 -10.02 40.20 -0.29
N VAL A 70 -8.95 40.17 -1.07
CA VAL A 70 -7.56 40.42 -0.59
C VAL A 70 -6.93 41.72 -1.10
N ASP A 71 -7.55 42.39 -2.08
CA ASP A 71 -7.03 43.63 -2.66
C ASP A 71 -8.14 44.63 -3.02
N PRO A 72 -7.83 45.93 -3.22
CA PRO A 72 -8.82 46.96 -3.54
C PRO A 72 -9.53 46.78 -4.88
N ASP A 73 -8.97 46.07 -5.85
CA ASP A 73 -9.61 45.87 -7.16
C ASP A 73 -10.65 44.76 -7.10
N ALA A 74 -10.39 43.70 -6.31
CA ALA A 74 -11.39 42.70 -5.93
C ALA A 74 -12.55 43.33 -5.13
N MET A 75 -12.25 44.25 -4.20
CA MET A 75 -13.27 45.03 -3.48
C MET A 75 -14.15 45.85 -4.43
N LYS A 76 -13.55 46.60 -5.36
CA LYS A 76 -14.27 47.38 -6.37
C LYS A 76 -15.11 46.51 -7.30
N LEU A 77 -14.67 45.29 -7.59
CA LEU A 77 -15.42 44.35 -8.43
C LEU A 77 -16.66 43.81 -7.71
N ALA A 78 -16.60 43.60 -6.40
CA ALA A 78 -17.73 43.16 -5.58
C ALA A 78 -18.79 44.27 -5.37
N ASP A 79 -18.37 45.54 -5.34
CA ASP A 79 -19.22 46.75 -5.29
C ASP A 79 -20.24 46.78 -4.13
N ASP A 80 -19.88 46.19 -2.99
CA ASP A 80 -20.76 46.04 -1.82
C ASP A 80 -20.14 46.53 -0.50
N TYR A 81 -19.04 47.28 -0.58
CA TYR A 81 -18.21 47.69 0.56
C TYR A 81 -18.49 49.11 1.06
N ILE A 82 -18.23 49.35 2.34
CA ILE A 82 -18.05 50.70 2.91
C ILE A 82 -16.61 51.13 2.65
N ALA A 83 -16.41 52.27 1.98
CA ALA A 83 -15.10 52.89 1.83
C ALA A 83 -14.92 54.06 2.79
N ILE A 84 -13.82 54.07 3.52
CA ILE A 84 -13.45 55.13 4.46
C ILE A 84 -12.04 55.63 4.14
N THR A 85 -11.91 56.88 3.73
CA THR A 85 -10.64 57.59 3.64
C THR A 85 -10.45 58.44 4.89
N ALA A 86 -9.32 58.28 5.58
CA ALA A 86 -8.99 59.02 6.79
C ALA A 86 -7.51 59.44 6.82
N ALA A 87 -7.23 60.64 7.34
CA ALA A 87 -5.85 61.10 7.54
C ALA A 87 -5.07 60.36 8.64
N SER A 88 -5.79 59.79 9.62
CA SER A 88 -5.22 58.93 10.66
C SER A 88 -6.12 57.72 10.89
N PRO A 89 -5.55 56.50 11.01
CA PRO A 89 -6.33 55.28 11.23
C PRO A 89 -6.56 54.99 12.73
N GLU A 90 -6.33 55.97 13.61
CA GLU A 90 -6.38 55.81 15.07
C GLU A 90 -7.24 56.90 15.73
N GLY A 91 -8.12 56.48 16.63
CA GLY A 91 -8.99 57.36 17.41
C GLY A 91 -10.29 57.77 16.71
N ASN A 92 -10.83 58.91 17.15
CA ASN A 92 -12.06 59.47 16.60
C ASN A 92 -11.73 60.22 15.30
N VAL A 93 -12.38 59.84 14.21
CA VAL A 93 -12.20 60.46 12.89
C VAL A 93 -13.37 61.41 12.63
N ASP A 94 -13.09 62.70 12.50
CA ASP A 94 -14.10 63.67 12.07
C ASP A 94 -14.27 63.60 10.55
N LEU A 95 -15.36 62.97 10.08
CA LEU A 95 -15.67 62.85 8.65
C LEU A 95 -15.95 64.20 7.97
N MET A 96 -16.12 65.30 8.73
CA MET A 96 -16.33 66.64 8.19
C MET A 96 -15.02 67.41 7.96
N ASP A 97 -13.89 66.89 8.44
CA ASP A 97 -12.58 67.49 8.18
C ASP A 97 -12.13 67.26 6.73
N GLU A 98 -11.34 68.20 6.21
CA GLU A 98 -10.81 68.12 4.84
C GLU A 98 -9.92 66.88 4.66
N GLY A 99 -10.18 66.12 3.60
CA GLY A 99 -9.42 64.92 3.26
C GLY A 99 -10.02 63.61 3.77
N ASN A 100 -11.00 63.66 4.68
CA ASN A 100 -11.77 62.49 5.12
C ASN A 100 -12.99 62.28 4.23
N LEU A 101 -13.33 61.02 3.96
CA LEU A 101 -14.43 60.64 3.09
C LEU A 101 -15.01 59.30 3.54
N LEU A 102 -16.33 59.20 3.63
CA LEU A 102 -17.03 57.92 3.73
C LEU A 102 -17.99 57.77 2.56
N VAL A 103 -17.94 56.62 1.88
CA VAL A 103 -18.83 56.28 0.78
C VAL A 103 -19.42 54.88 0.99
N TYR A 104 -20.74 54.80 0.92
CA TYR A 104 -21.47 53.54 0.79
C TYR A 104 -22.79 53.80 0.05
N ARG A 105 -22.93 53.30 -1.19
CA ARG A 105 -24.12 53.53 -2.04
C ARG A 105 -24.48 55.02 -2.18
N ASP A 106 -25.62 55.44 -1.62
CA ASP A 106 -26.11 56.82 -1.62
C ASP A 106 -25.68 57.62 -0.37
N VAL A 107 -24.98 56.99 0.58
CA VAL A 107 -24.40 57.66 1.75
C VAL A 107 -23.01 58.15 1.36
N THR A 108 -22.84 59.46 1.36
CA THR A 108 -21.54 60.12 1.21
C THR A 108 -21.37 61.16 2.32
N VAL A 109 -20.33 61.01 3.13
CA VAL A 109 -20.01 61.96 4.22
C VAL A 109 -18.62 62.53 3.96
N SER A 110 -18.57 63.86 3.83
CA SER A 110 -17.34 64.62 3.62
C SER A 110 -17.60 66.11 3.93
N SER A 111 -16.53 66.90 4.01
CA SER A 111 -16.62 68.36 4.16
C SER A 111 -17.46 69.06 3.07
N SER A 112 -17.50 68.51 1.84
CA SER A 112 -18.26 69.05 0.71
C SER A 112 -19.73 68.61 0.67
N ALA A 113 -20.09 67.57 1.41
CA ALA A 113 -21.45 67.03 1.52
C ALA A 113 -22.10 67.31 2.89
N ALA A 114 -21.49 68.18 3.72
CA ALA A 114 -21.94 68.44 5.09
C ALA A 114 -23.42 68.92 5.20
N GLY A 115 -23.96 69.53 4.15
CA GLY A 115 -25.38 69.96 4.11
C GLY A 115 -26.39 68.80 4.08
N ASP A 116 -25.95 67.60 3.71
CA ASP A 116 -26.79 66.41 3.54
C ASP A 116 -26.69 65.44 4.73
N VAL A 117 -25.92 65.78 5.76
CA VAL A 117 -25.63 64.92 6.92
C VAL A 117 -26.25 65.52 8.19
N SER A 118 -27.04 64.73 8.92
CA SER A 118 -27.64 65.15 10.20
C SER A 118 -26.73 64.86 11.40
N SER A 119 -26.06 63.70 11.40
CA SER A 119 -25.06 63.33 12.41
C SER A 119 -24.09 62.30 11.85
N SER A 120 -22.85 62.35 12.29
CA SER A 120 -21.81 61.37 11.95
C SER A 120 -20.87 61.16 13.13
N SER A 121 -20.58 59.90 13.44
CA SER A 121 -19.56 59.48 14.40
C SER A 121 -18.79 58.31 13.81
N LEU A 122 -17.47 58.45 13.73
CA LEU A 122 -16.57 57.38 13.31
C LEU A 122 -15.42 57.27 14.31
N VAL A 123 -15.20 56.05 14.79
CA VAL A 123 -14.01 55.66 15.54
C VAL A 123 -13.31 54.58 14.74
N LEU A 124 -12.03 54.79 14.44
CA LEU A 124 -11.21 53.86 13.70
C LEU A 124 -9.91 53.63 14.48
N ASN A 125 -9.55 52.39 14.73
CA ASN A 125 -8.30 52.04 15.39
C ASN A 125 -7.65 50.85 14.67
N LEU A 126 -6.63 51.11 13.88
CA LEU A 126 -5.72 50.10 13.38
C LEU A 126 -4.77 49.68 14.51
N THR A 127 -5.22 48.72 15.33
CA THR A 127 -4.49 48.26 16.52
C THR A 127 -3.21 47.48 16.21
N SER A 128 -3.09 46.93 15.00
CA SER A 128 -1.89 46.30 14.43
C SER A 128 -1.98 46.34 12.90
N SER A 129 -0.91 45.96 12.19
CA SER A 129 -0.93 45.85 10.72
C SER A 129 -1.98 44.85 10.19
N LYS A 130 -2.51 43.97 11.04
CA LYS A 130 -3.47 42.91 10.71
C LYS A 130 -4.80 43.02 11.45
N THR A 131 -5.03 44.04 12.29
CA THR A 131 -6.25 44.12 13.11
C THR A 131 -6.78 45.54 13.22
N VAL A 132 -8.05 45.71 12.87
CA VAL A 132 -8.74 47.00 12.91
C VAL A 132 -10.02 46.91 13.74
N MET A 133 -10.30 47.98 14.47
CA MET A 133 -11.57 48.24 15.13
C MET A 133 -12.23 49.46 14.48
N MET A 134 -13.50 49.32 14.11
CA MET A 134 -14.34 50.38 13.57
C MET A 134 -15.67 50.42 14.32
N SER A 135 -16.08 51.62 14.73
CA SER A 135 -17.45 51.93 15.17
C SER A 135 -17.95 53.14 14.37
N LEU A 136 -19.04 52.96 13.65
CA LEU A 136 -19.61 53.93 12.73
C LEU A 136 -21.09 54.13 13.03
N ASP A 137 -21.52 55.39 13.12
CA ASP A 137 -22.93 55.78 13.21
C ASP A 137 -23.18 57.06 12.40
N VAL A 138 -23.92 56.96 11.30
CA VAL A 138 -24.24 58.06 10.38
C VAL A 138 -25.73 58.14 10.15
N THR A 139 -26.26 59.35 10.21
CA THR A 139 -27.64 59.69 9.83
C THR A 139 -27.63 60.83 8.82
N MET A 140 -28.18 60.59 7.64
CA MET A 140 -28.33 61.57 6.57
C MET A 140 -29.57 62.45 6.79
N ALA A 141 -29.59 63.67 6.23
CA ALA A 141 -30.75 64.56 6.25
C ALA A 141 -31.98 63.98 5.53
N SER A 142 -31.78 63.01 4.63
CA SER A 142 -32.84 62.22 3.99
C SER A 142 -33.54 61.24 4.95
N GLY A 143 -32.97 60.99 6.14
CA GLY A 143 -33.41 59.97 7.10
C GLY A 143 -32.73 58.60 6.92
N GLN A 144 -31.87 58.43 5.91
CA GLN A 144 -31.08 57.21 5.71
C GLN A 144 -30.05 57.06 6.84
N THR A 145 -29.90 55.85 7.38
CA THR A 145 -28.92 55.55 8.43
C THR A 145 -27.95 54.46 8.01
N LEU A 146 -26.68 54.61 8.39
CA LEU A 146 -25.61 53.63 8.22
C LEU A 146 -24.91 53.47 9.57
N ARG A 147 -24.95 52.26 10.14
CA ARG A 147 -24.25 51.93 11.38
C ARG A 147 -23.37 50.71 11.14
N ALA A 148 -22.16 50.68 11.67
CA ALA A 148 -21.28 49.53 11.53
C ALA A 148 -20.44 49.33 12.79
N GLU A 149 -20.27 48.08 13.20
CA GLU A 149 -19.37 47.69 14.28
C GLU A 149 -18.49 46.56 13.77
N TYR A 150 -17.18 46.76 13.82
CA TYR A 150 -16.20 45.77 13.38
C TYR A 150 -15.00 45.74 14.33
N LYS A 151 -14.59 44.54 14.70
CA LYS A 151 -13.32 44.27 15.37
C LYS A 151 -12.81 42.93 14.87
N GLY A 152 -11.82 42.97 13.99
CA GLY A 152 -11.36 41.77 13.32
C GLY A 152 -10.11 41.99 12.47
N ILE A 153 -9.82 41.00 11.64
CA ILE A 153 -8.61 40.94 10.83
C ILE A 153 -8.77 41.84 9.59
N CYS A 154 -7.71 42.57 9.23
CA CYS A 154 -7.67 43.32 7.98
C CYS A 154 -6.39 43.01 7.18
N SER A 155 -6.50 43.06 5.86
CA SER A 155 -5.38 42.87 4.93
C SER A 155 -4.83 44.23 4.47
N LYS A 156 -3.53 44.44 4.64
CA LYS A 156 -2.85 45.62 4.09
C LYS A 156 -2.57 45.42 2.60
N TRP A 157 -2.79 46.47 1.80
CA TRP A 157 -2.44 46.49 0.38
C TRP A 157 -1.57 47.71 0.00
N PRO A 158 -0.45 47.50 -0.70
CA PRO A 158 0.16 46.20 -1.00
C PRO A 158 0.57 45.48 0.30
N ALA A 159 0.61 44.15 0.27
CA ALA A 159 1.11 43.37 1.39
C ALA A 159 2.53 43.85 1.74
N ASP A 160 2.81 44.03 3.03
CA ASP A 160 4.18 44.32 3.45
C ASP A 160 5.07 43.13 3.04
N PRO A 161 6.30 43.36 2.56
CA PRO A 161 7.27 42.28 2.47
C PRO A 161 7.45 41.71 3.88
N GLU A 162 7.25 40.40 4.05
CA GLU A 162 7.41 39.74 5.34
C GLU A 162 8.87 39.88 5.81
N GLU A 163 9.13 40.79 6.75
CA GLU A 163 10.38 40.82 7.50
C GLU A 163 10.34 39.70 8.55
N TYR A 164 11.14 38.66 8.33
CA TYR A 164 11.36 37.59 9.29
C TYR A 164 12.54 37.93 10.20
N ASP A 165 12.45 37.61 11.50
CA ASP A 165 13.52 37.87 12.47
C ASP A 165 14.77 37.03 12.18
N VAL A 166 14.57 35.80 11.71
CA VAL A 166 15.63 34.86 11.31
C VAL A 166 15.35 34.33 9.91
N VAL A 167 16.34 34.43 9.02
CA VAL A 167 16.28 33.93 7.64
C VAL A 167 17.38 32.90 7.45
N LEU A 168 16.99 31.66 7.15
CA LEU A 168 17.86 30.52 6.88
C LEU A 168 17.90 30.28 5.36
N ASP A 169 19.09 30.07 4.81
CA ASP A 169 19.33 29.95 3.37
C ASP A 169 20.08 28.67 2.97
N LYS A 170 20.37 27.80 3.94
CA LYS A 170 21.12 26.55 3.72
C LYS A 170 20.42 25.35 4.36
N ALA A 171 20.25 24.28 3.59
CA ALA A 171 19.83 22.97 4.09
C ALA A 171 21.06 22.10 4.41
N ILE A 172 21.22 21.73 5.68
CA ILE A 172 22.25 20.79 6.13
C ILE A 172 21.84 19.36 5.76
N TYR A 173 20.62 18.97 6.13
CA TYR A 173 20.06 17.65 5.87
C TYR A 173 18.60 17.76 5.45
N SER A 174 18.21 16.92 4.48
CA SER A 174 16.84 16.74 4.02
C SER A 174 16.63 15.25 3.79
N TYR A 175 15.94 14.58 4.71
CA TYR A 175 15.74 13.13 4.68
C TYR A 175 14.26 12.77 4.63
N TYR A 176 13.97 11.70 3.90
CA TYR A 176 12.70 10.99 3.93
C TYR A 176 12.90 9.64 4.64
N PHE A 177 12.15 9.38 5.71
CA PHE A 177 12.28 8.18 6.55
C PHE A 177 11.20 7.13 6.29
N GLY A 178 10.43 7.26 5.20
CA GLY A 178 9.42 6.28 4.87
C GLY A 178 8.11 6.47 5.63
N GLN A 179 7.24 5.48 5.49
CA GLN A 179 5.94 5.44 6.16
C GLN A 179 6.13 5.24 7.67
N SER A 180 5.41 6.02 8.47
CA SER A 180 5.41 5.90 9.92
C SER A 180 4.62 4.66 10.37
N SER A 181 5.11 4.00 11.42
CA SER A 181 4.54 2.71 11.85
C SER A 181 3.10 2.89 12.36
N GLY A 182 2.16 2.18 11.73
CA GLY A 182 0.74 2.18 12.13
C GLY A 182 -0.07 3.37 11.60
N THR A 183 0.48 4.20 10.72
CA THR A 183 -0.21 5.30 10.03
C THR A 183 -0.02 5.19 8.52
N GLU A 184 -0.77 5.97 7.73
CA GLU A 184 -0.59 6.08 6.27
C GLU A 184 0.35 7.24 5.87
N THR A 185 0.85 7.97 6.86
CA THR A 185 1.67 9.17 6.71
C THR A 185 3.15 8.86 6.68
N HIS A 186 3.94 9.77 6.11
CA HIS A 186 5.36 9.61 5.88
C HIS A 186 6.18 10.63 6.65
N ASN A 187 7.36 10.23 7.11
CA ASN A 187 8.25 11.07 7.90
C ASN A 187 9.28 11.79 7.01
N TYR A 188 9.38 13.10 7.21
CA TYR A 188 10.38 13.98 6.62
C TYR A 188 11.17 14.70 7.72
N TYR A 189 12.49 14.64 7.63
CA TYR A 189 13.40 15.26 8.58
C TYR A 189 14.31 16.28 7.91
N PHE A 190 14.27 17.51 8.40
CA PHE A 190 15.05 18.62 7.85
C PHE A 190 15.94 19.27 8.91
N THR A 191 17.06 19.84 8.46
CA THR A 191 17.94 20.68 9.27
C THR A 191 18.42 21.84 8.42
N PHE A 192 18.08 23.07 8.83
CA PHE A 192 18.41 24.31 8.12
C PHE A 192 19.33 25.20 8.95
N THR A 193 20.09 26.10 8.32
CA THR A 193 20.98 27.05 8.98
C THR A 193 21.16 28.34 8.18
N ASP A 194 21.53 29.44 8.85
CA ASP A 194 22.02 30.68 8.23
C ASP A 194 23.58 30.73 8.19
N ALA A 195 24.23 30.02 9.11
CA ALA A 195 25.68 29.96 9.23
C ALA A 195 26.34 28.96 8.26
N GLU A 196 27.61 29.21 7.95
CA GLU A 196 28.48 28.24 7.28
C GLU A 196 28.70 27.00 8.17
N TYR A 197 28.73 25.82 7.56
CA TYR A 197 28.83 24.55 8.27
C TYR A 197 29.76 23.56 7.56
N THR A 198 30.22 22.57 8.31
CA THR A 198 30.87 21.38 7.75
C THR A 198 30.10 20.14 8.19
N THR A 199 30.04 19.14 7.32
CA THR A 199 29.44 17.84 7.61
C THR A 199 30.51 16.78 7.80
N GLY A 200 30.20 15.77 8.58
CA GLY A 200 31.07 14.64 8.86
C GLY A 200 30.26 13.41 9.27
N THR A 201 30.98 12.37 9.64
CA THR A 201 30.41 11.10 10.09
C THR A 201 30.91 10.80 11.49
N GLY A 202 29.98 10.66 12.43
CA GLY A 202 30.28 10.27 13.81
C GLY A 202 30.80 8.85 13.93
N SER A 203 31.27 8.48 15.12
CA SER A 203 31.86 7.15 15.41
C SER A 203 30.93 5.97 15.15
N ASN A 204 29.63 6.22 15.06
CA ASN A 204 28.60 5.21 14.85
C ASN A 204 28.02 5.23 13.41
N GLY A 205 28.67 5.95 12.49
CA GLY A 205 28.18 6.12 11.11
C GLY A 205 27.11 7.20 10.94
N SER A 206 26.65 7.83 12.03
CA SER A 206 25.62 8.88 11.97
C SER A 206 26.16 10.19 11.37
N PRO A 207 25.36 10.91 10.56
CA PRO A 207 25.76 12.23 10.05
C PRO A 207 25.90 13.23 11.20
N THR A 208 26.95 14.04 11.16
CA THR A 208 27.23 15.12 12.13
C THR A 208 27.52 16.42 11.41
N TYR A 209 27.18 17.56 12.02
CA TYR A 209 27.52 18.88 11.48
C TYR A 209 28.15 19.78 12.56
N GLU A 210 29.01 20.70 12.12
CA GLU A 210 29.62 21.74 12.95
C GLU A 210 29.51 23.10 12.27
N LEU A 211 28.88 24.07 12.95
CA LEU A 211 28.81 25.46 12.48
C LEU A 211 30.18 26.14 12.62
N GLN A 212 30.53 26.94 11.63
CA GLN A 212 31.80 27.67 11.56
C GLN A 212 31.67 29.10 12.12
N SER A 213 30.45 29.55 12.40
CA SER A 213 30.14 30.86 12.98
C SER A 213 28.91 30.76 13.90
N GLU A 214 28.68 31.82 14.67
CA GLU A 214 27.38 32.04 15.34
C GLU A 214 26.26 32.05 14.31
N GLY A 215 25.11 31.50 14.67
CA GLY A 215 23.95 31.36 13.79
C GLY A 215 22.80 30.58 14.42
N TYR A 216 21.75 30.40 13.64
CA TYR A 216 20.56 29.64 13.99
C TYR A 216 20.53 28.33 13.21
N VAL A 217 20.07 27.27 13.87
CA VAL A 217 19.77 25.99 13.24
C VAL A 217 18.32 25.66 13.49
N PHE A 218 17.63 25.19 12.46
CA PHE A 218 16.23 24.82 12.56
C PHE A 218 16.04 23.36 12.16
N ILE A 219 15.63 22.53 13.12
CA ILE A 219 15.41 21.10 12.92
C ILE A 219 13.91 20.86 12.92
N LEU A 220 13.44 20.10 11.92
CA LEU A 220 12.03 19.77 11.74
C LEU A 220 11.87 18.27 11.50
N ASP A 221 10.94 17.65 12.20
CA ASP A 221 10.50 16.26 12.04
C ASP A 221 9.00 16.28 11.75
N MET A 222 8.66 16.12 10.47
CA MET A 222 7.37 16.44 9.87
C MET A 222 6.70 15.18 9.30
N PHE A 223 5.37 15.15 9.36
CA PHE A 223 4.54 14.03 8.94
C PHE A 223 3.47 14.52 7.98
N THR A 224 3.34 13.83 6.85
CA THR A 224 2.41 14.18 5.77
C THR A 224 2.19 12.99 4.86
N ASP A 225 1.07 12.96 4.15
CA ASP A 225 0.87 12.02 3.05
C ASP A 225 1.91 12.26 1.94
N ILE A 226 2.30 11.24 1.17
CA ILE A 226 3.17 11.49 0.01
C ILE A 226 2.42 12.38 -0.99
N GLY A 227 3.11 13.41 -1.51
CA GLY A 227 2.65 14.22 -2.64
C GLY A 227 2.56 13.40 -3.94
N GLN A 228 2.99 13.98 -5.08
CA GLN A 228 3.11 13.17 -6.30
C GLN A 228 4.29 12.19 -6.21
N ARG A 229 5.34 12.58 -5.47
CA ARG A 229 6.57 11.82 -5.26
C ARG A 229 7.07 12.02 -3.83
N TRP A 230 7.76 11.02 -3.28
CA TRP A 230 8.34 11.11 -1.94
C TRP A 230 9.42 12.19 -1.82
N LYS A 231 10.02 12.62 -2.94
CA LYS A 231 11.01 13.72 -3.02
C LYS A 231 10.42 15.12 -2.85
N GLU A 232 9.10 15.23 -2.82
CA GLU A 232 8.39 16.49 -2.65
C GLU A 232 7.82 16.55 -1.24
N LEU A 233 8.03 17.67 -0.55
CA LEU A 233 7.32 17.98 0.69
C LEU A 233 6.00 18.68 0.32
N PRO A 234 4.83 18.11 0.64
CA PRO A 234 3.55 18.77 0.41
C PRO A 234 3.47 20.14 1.08
N GLY A 235 3.03 21.15 0.34
CA GLY A 235 2.75 22.48 0.86
C GLY A 235 1.50 22.48 1.74
N GLY A 236 1.46 23.35 2.75
CA GLY A 236 0.34 23.44 3.68
C GLY A 236 0.74 23.98 5.05
N ILE A 237 -0.20 23.90 5.99
CA ILE A 237 0.00 24.34 7.38
C ILE A 237 0.20 23.09 8.25
N TYR A 238 1.40 22.95 8.82
CA TYR A 238 1.77 21.84 9.69
C TYR A 238 1.58 22.21 11.16
N SER A 239 0.76 21.43 11.87
CA SER A 239 0.46 21.67 13.29
C SER A 239 1.25 20.73 14.20
N GLU A 240 1.50 21.15 15.44
CA GLU A 240 2.11 20.28 16.44
C GLU A 240 1.22 19.06 16.72
N SER A 241 1.78 17.85 16.65
CA SER A 241 1.10 16.62 17.07
C SER A 241 2.10 15.53 17.47
N SER A 242 1.69 14.67 18.41
CA SER A 242 2.40 13.45 18.77
C SER A 242 1.85 12.20 18.07
N SER A 243 0.85 12.37 17.21
CA SER A 243 0.10 11.25 16.59
C SER A 243 0.56 10.91 15.17
N TYR A 244 1.59 11.59 14.66
CA TYR A 244 2.13 11.38 13.31
C TYR A 244 1.06 11.52 12.20
N GLU A 245 0.12 12.43 12.38
CA GLU A 245 -0.99 12.66 11.45
C GLU A 245 -0.54 13.50 10.26
N ASP A 246 -1.36 13.53 9.20
CA ASP A 246 -1.07 14.32 8.01
C ASP A 246 -0.95 15.82 8.35
N HIS A 247 0.00 16.50 7.69
CA HIS A 247 0.39 17.88 7.96
C HIS A 247 0.63 18.18 9.46
N THR A 248 1.48 17.37 10.09
CA THR A 248 1.90 17.61 11.48
C THR A 248 3.41 17.62 11.66
N TYR A 249 3.90 18.14 12.78
CA TYR A 249 5.28 18.01 13.21
C TYR A 249 5.35 17.65 14.70
N THR A 250 6.44 17.00 15.12
CA THR A 250 6.65 16.64 16.53
C THR A 250 7.66 17.57 17.21
N VAL A 251 7.32 18.09 18.38
CA VAL A 251 8.22 18.91 19.22
C VAL A 251 9.32 18.10 19.91
N ASP A 252 9.23 16.76 19.92
CA ASP A 252 10.28 15.91 20.49
C ASP A 252 11.58 15.96 19.68
N TYR A 253 11.46 16.22 18.38
CA TYR A 253 12.57 16.28 17.43
C TYR A 253 12.63 17.59 16.63
N SER A 254 11.59 18.43 16.68
CA SER A 254 11.57 19.74 16.03
C SER A 254 11.88 20.87 17.02
N ALA A 255 12.89 21.68 16.72
CA ALA A 255 13.23 22.87 17.49
C ALA A 255 14.11 23.84 16.69
N ALA A 256 14.07 25.11 17.07
CA ALA A 256 15.10 26.06 16.69
C ALA A 256 16.26 26.02 17.71
N PHE A 257 17.47 26.30 17.27
CA PHE A 257 18.66 26.36 18.10
C PHE A 257 19.46 27.61 17.77
N HIS A 258 19.89 28.34 18.80
CA HIS A 258 20.87 29.41 18.66
C HIS A 258 22.24 28.93 19.12
N PHE A 259 23.26 29.16 18.29
CA PHE A 259 24.65 28.85 18.59
C PHE A 259 25.42 30.15 18.78
N ASP A 260 25.94 30.39 19.98
CA ASP A 260 26.75 31.58 20.25
C ASP A 260 28.15 31.49 19.61
N SER A 261 28.88 32.60 19.60
CA SER A 261 30.29 32.67 19.13
C SER A 261 31.28 31.69 19.79
N LYS A 262 30.89 30.97 20.86
CA LYS A 262 31.70 29.94 21.54
C LYS A 262 31.23 28.52 21.21
N GLY A 263 30.20 28.37 20.37
CA GLY A 263 29.59 27.08 20.02
C GLY A 263 28.62 26.55 21.09
N THR A 264 28.20 27.38 22.05
CA THR A 264 27.20 26.98 23.05
C THR A 264 25.83 26.91 22.39
N ARG A 265 25.19 25.73 22.44
CA ARG A 265 23.86 25.51 21.89
C ARG A 265 22.76 25.83 22.90
N THR A 266 21.84 26.71 22.51
CA THR A 266 20.58 26.98 23.24
C THR A 266 19.40 26.47 22.43
N GLN A 267 18.53 25.67 23.03
CA GLN A 267 17.30 25.19 22.37
C GLN A 267 16.17 26.20 22.57
N LEU A 268 15.46 26.50 21.48
CA LEU A 268 14.37 27.45 21.37
C LEU A 268 13.09 26.70 20.99
N LEU A 269 12.03 26.92 21.76
CA LEU A 269 10.75 26.19 21.62
C LEU A 269 9.91 26.80 20.49
N LEU A 270 9.36 25.95 19.62
CA LEU A 270 8.39 26.38 18.61
C LEU A 270 7.04 26.72 19.24
N THR A 271 6.42 27.81 18.78
CA THR A 271 5.22 28.38 19.41
C THR A 271 3.99 28.39 18.52
N GLY A 272 4.16 28.15 17.21
CA GLY A 272 3.08 28.21 16.23
C GLY A 272 3.15 27.08 15.21
N PRO A 273 2.13 26.98 14.32
CA PRO A 273 2.19 26.08 13.18
C PRO A 273 3.32 26.49 12.22
N LEU A 274 3.77 25.53 11.42
CA LEU A 274 4.71 25.78 10.33
C LEU A 274 3.93 25.94 9.02
N THR A 275 4.35 26.86 8.16
CA THR A 275 3.79 27.01 6.82
C THR A 275 4.82 26.57 5.80
N VAL A 276 4.43 25.65 4.91
CA VAL A 276 5.26 25.17 3.80
C VAL A 276 4.65 25.63 2.49
N GLU A 277 5.41 26.33 1.68
CA GLU A 277 5.04 26.77 0.35
C GLU A 277 6.16 26.43 -0.63
N THR A 278 5.83 25.79 -1.74
CA THR A 278 6.78 25.51 -2.82
C THR A 278 6.33 26.26 -4.06
N ASP A 279 7.22 27.04 -4.66
CA ASP A 279 6.90 27.81 -5.86
C ASP A 279 7.05 26.98 -7.14
N ASP A 280 6.61 27.54 -8.28
CA ASP A 280 6.70 26.90 -9.60
C ASP A 280 8.16 26.66 -10.05
N SER A 281 9.16 27.25 -9.38
CA SER A 281 10.58 27.06 -9.66
C SER A 281 11.22 25.94 -8.83
N GLY A 282 10.47 25.35 -7.89
CA GLY A 282 10.94 24.31 -6.98
C GLY A 282 11.67 24.86 -5.73
N GLU A 283 11.61 26.17 -5.48
CA GLU A 283 12.10 26.77 -4.24
C GLU A 283 11.05 26.55 -3.13
N THR A 284 11.47 25.97 -2.00
CA THR A 284 10.61 25.74 -0.84
C THR A 284 10.85 26.81 0.21
N THR A 285 9.76 27.40 0.68
CA THR A 285 9.70 28.30 1.83
C THR A 285 9.07 27.56 3.00
N ILE A 286 9.78 27.48 4.12
CA ILE A 286 9.24 26.93 5.38
C ILE A 286 9.33 28.02 6.44
N SER A 287 8.19 28.48 6.95
CA SER A 287 8.13 29.52 7.98
C SER A 287 7.46 29.05 9.26
N GLY A 288 7.83 29.68 10.38
CA GLY A 288 7.29 29.35 11.69
C GLY A 288 7.64 30.40 12.74
N THR A 289 7.28 30.12 14.00
CA THR A 289 7.61 30.98 15.14
C THR A 289 8.22 30.19 16.29
N PHE A 290 9.13 30.84 17.01
CA PHE A 290 9.79 30.29 18.20
C PHE A 290 9.89 31.32 19.31
N PHE A 291 10.09 30.85 20.55
CA PHE A 291 10.25 31.71 21.71
C PHE A 291 11.72 31.92 22.07
N GLU A 292 12.13 33.17 22.21
CA GLU A 292 13.48 33.56 22.62
C GLU A 292 13.42 34.82 23.51
N ASP A 293 14.14 34.81 24.63
CA ASP A 293 14.31 35.96 25.53
C ASP A 293 13.01 36.67 25.98
N GLY A 294 11.90 35.94 26.08
CA GLY A 294 10.63 36.50 26.54
C GLY A 294 9.71 37.01 25.43
N ALA A 295 10.10 36.86 24.16
CA ALA A 295 9.33 37.28 23.00
C ALA A 295 9.21 36.15 21.97
N GLU A 296 8.13 36.18 21.20
CA GLU A 296 7.97 35.35 20.02
C GLU A 296 8.73 35.97 18.84
N ARG A 297 9.46 35.14 18.11
CA ARG A 297 10.24 35.49 16.93
C ARG A 297 9.84 34.63 15.75
N THR A 298 10.04 35.18 14.57
CA THR A 298 9.71 34.55 13.29
C THR A 298 10.96 33.95 12.64
N VAL A 299 10.83 32.76 12.06
CA VAL A 299 11.88 32.10 11.28
C VAL A 299 11.35 31.74 9.91
N VAL A 300 12.21 31.83 8.89
CA VAL A 300 11.93 31.30 7.56
C VAL A 300 13.17 30.61 7.00
N PHE A 301 12.98 29.45 6.38
CA PHE A 301 13.93 28.87 5.44
C PHE A 301 13.47 29.17 4.01
N LYS A 302 14.39 29.55 3.13
CA LYS A 302 14.17 29.67 1.68
C LYS A 302 15.28 28.97 0.93
N GLY A 303 14.92 27.98 0.13
CA GLY A 303 15.85 27.28 -0.75
C GLY A 303 15.28 25.99 -1.33
N THR A 304 16.07 25.33 -2.17
CA THR A 304 15.71 24.03 -2.74
C THR A 304 15.96 22.90 -1.73
N LEU A 305 15.06 21.91 -1.69
CA LEU A 305 15.20 20.72 -0.85
C LEU A 305 15.71 19.53 -1.68
N ASP A 306 16.97 19.16 -1.50
CA ASP A 306 17.51 17.91 -2.03
C ASP A 306 17.19 16.74 -1.10
N ILE A 307 15.95 16.24 -1.13
CA ILE A 307 15.47 15.19 -0.23
C ILE A 307 16.12 13.84 -0.58
N VAL A 308 16.81 13.25 0.39
CA VAL A 308 17.46 11.94 0.30
C VAL A 308 16.58 10.88 0.96
N ASN A 309 16.45 9.71 0.32
CA ASN A 309 15.74 8.57 0.90
C ASN A 309 16.58 7.95 2.03
N GLY A 310 16.23 8.24 3.28
CA GLY A 310 16.88 7.70 4.47
C GLY A 310 16.53 6.23 4.77
N THR A 311 15.51 5.66 4.12
CA THR A 311 15.23 4.22 4.21
C THR A 311 16.07 3.40 3.25
N TYR A 312 16.71 4.05 2.29
CA TYR A 312 17.52 3.42 1.27
C TYR A 312 19.00 3.48 1.64
N SER A 313 19.57 2.32 1.95
CA SER A 313 21.00 2.17 2.22
C SER A 313 21.60 1.14 1.25
N ALA A 314 21.98 1.59 0.06
CA ALA A 314 22.81 0.79 -0.84
C ALA A 314 24.27 0.86 -0.39
N SER A 315 24.93 -0.28 -0.34
CA SER A 315 26.38 -0.35 -0.12
C SER A 315 27.16 -0.23 -1.42
N MET A 316 26.53 -0.55 -2.56
CA MET A 316 27.10 -0.43 -3.89
C MET A 316 27.01 1.01 -4.41
N PRO A 317 27.99 1.47 -5.23
CA PRO A 317 27.96 2.81 -5.81
C PRO A 317 26.67 3.07 -6.61
N GLN A 318 26.10 4.26 -6.47
CA GLN A 318 24.83 4.63 -7.10
C GLN A 318 25.03 5.56 -8.30
N ILE A 319 24.18 5.43 -9.33
CA ILE A 319 24.22 6.25 -10.56
C ILE A 319 23.84 7.71 -10.26
N GLY A 320 22.82 7.94 -9.43
CA GLY A 320 22.47 9.28 -8.93
C GLY A 320 21.93 10.26 -9.99
N HIS A 321 21.38 9.78 -11.11
CA HIS A 321 20.72 10.59 -12.13
C HIS A 321 19.76 9.75 -12.98
N ASP A 322 18.89 10.41 -13.75
CA ASP A 322 17.94 9.76 -14.66
C ASP A 322 18.66 8.96 -15.76
N VAL A 323 18.16 7.76 -16.05
CA VAL A 323 18.75 6.81 -17.00
C VAL A 323 17.76 6.51 -18.12
N GLU A 324 18.24 6.55 -19.36
CA GLU A 324 17.52 6.08 -20.54
C GLU A 324 18.34 5.00 -21.26
N VAL A 325 17.81 3.77 -21.31
CA VAL A 325 18.47 2.60 -21.92
C VAL A 325 17.88 2.34 -23.31
N GLU A 326 18.69 2.58 -24.33
CA GLU A 326 18.39 2.17 -25.71
C GLU A 326 18.93 0.74 -25.94
N GLY A 327 18.07 -0.26 -25.76
CA GLY A 327 18.45 -1.67 -25.83
C GLY A 327 18.95 -2.07 -27.22
N HIS A 328 20.18 -2.59 -27.28
CA HIS A 328 20.80 -3.13 -28.49
C HIS A 328 20.81 -4.66 -28.51
N TYR A 329 21.04 -5.28 -27.36
CA TYR A 329 21.10 -6.73 -27.19
C TYR A 329 20.29 -7.14 -25.96
N ALA A 330 19.67 -8.32 -26.01
CA ALA A 330 18.98 -8.87 -24.85
C ALA A 330 19.11 -10.40 -24.78
N GLU A 331 19.21 -10.91 -23.57
CA GLU A 331 19.21 -12.33 -23.22
C GLU A 331 18.42 -12.54 -21.94
N ALA A 332 17.92 -13.75 -21.70
CA ALA A 332 17.18 -14.08 -20.50
C ALA A 332 17.69 -15.37 -19.87
N VAL A 333 17.61 -15.44 -18.54
CA VAL A 333 17.84 -16.64 -17.75
C VAL A 333 16.55 -16.98 -17.01
N TYR A 334 16.15 -18.24 -17.05
CA TYR A 334 15.03 -18.77 -16.29
C TYR A 334 15.57 -19.56 -15.10
N ASP A 335 15.29 -19.06 -13.89
CA ASP A 335 15.77 -19.64 -12.63
C ASP A 335 14.73 -20.56 -11.95
N GLY A 336 13.56 -20.74 -12.56
CA GLY A 336 12.51 -21.61 -12.02
C GLY A 336 11.85 -21.05 -10.76
N ASN A 337 11.32 -21.93 -9.91
CA ASN A 337 10.71 -21.54 -8.63
C ASN A 337 11.74 -21.17 -7.55
N MET A 338 12.78 -20.41 -7.90
CA MET A 338 13.92 -20.10 -7.02
C MET A 338 13.52 -19.44 -5.69
N LEU A 339 12.42 -18.66 -5.68
CA LEU A 339 11.94 -17.95 -4.50
C LEU A 339 10.83 -18.70 -3.75
N ALA A 340 10.51 -19.94 -4.14
CA ALA A 340 9.44 -20.76 -3.57
C ALA A 340 8.06 -20.05 -3.55
N THR A 341 7.81 -19.20 -4.55
CA THR A 341 6.56 -18.45 -4.74
C THR A 341 5.55 -19.18 -5.63
N ASN A 342 5.87 -20.40 -6.07
CA ASN A 342 5.10 -21.24 -7.01
C ASN A 342 4.95 -20.58 -8.39
N THR A 343 5.98 -19.86 -8.81
CA THR A 343 6.05 -19.10 -10.06
C THR A 343 7.48 -19.11 -10.58
N GLY A 344 7.64 -19.08 -11.89
CA GLY A 344 8.97 -19.10 -12.51
C GLY A 344 9.60 -17.71 -12.54
N LEU A 345 10.76 -17.54 -11.92
CA LEU A 345 11.55 -16.31 -12.00
C LEU A 345 12.32 -16.27 -13.32
N MET A 346 12.19 -15.16 -14.05
CA MET A 346 12.93 -14.92 -15.28
C MET A 346 13.68 -13.59 -15.19
N LEU A 347 15.00 -13.65 -15.40
CA LEU A 347 15.89 -12.49 -15.43
C LEU A 347 16.18 -12.13 -16.89
N ILE A 348 15.63 -11.03 -17.37
CA ILE A 348 15.86 -10.50 -18.73
C ILE A 348 16.90 -9.39 -18.64
N ASN A 349 18.07 -9.61 -19.25
CA ASN A 349 19.15 -8.64 -19.33
C ASN A 349 19.09 -7.92 -20.68
N ILE A 350 19.03 -6.59 -20.66
CA ILE A 350 18.99 -5.71 -21.82
C ILE A 350 20.21 -4.79 -21.76
N GLN A 351 21.06 -4.83 -22.78
CA GLN A 351 22.29 -4.05 -22.85
C GLN A 351 22.20 -3.02 -23.97
N ASP A 352 22.71 -1.82 -23.71
CA ASP A 352 22.86 -0.81 -24.76
C ASP A 352 24.02 -1.15 -25.73
N TYR A 353 24.14 -0.37 -26.80
CA TYR A 353 25.17 -0.61 -27.81
C TYR A 353 26.60 -0.54 -27.25
N THR A 354 26.84 0.37 -26.29
CA THR A 354 28.17 0.64 -25.75
C THR A 354 28.61 -0.51 -24.84
N TYR A 355 27.71 -0.94 -23.95
CA TYR A 355 27.94 -2.06 -23.04
C TYR A 355 28.19 -3.36 -23.82
N ALA A 356 27.41 -3.61 -24.87
CA ALA A 356 27.50 -4.83 -25.66
C ALA A 356 28.74 -4.91 -26.58
N ASN A 357 29.33 -3.77 -26.99
CA ASN A 357 30.33 -3.73 -28.08
C ASN A 357 31.71 -3.14 -27.71
N THR A 358 31.94 -2.72 -26.47
CA THR A 358 33.25 -2.20 -26.06
C THR A 358 34.16 -3.31 -25.51
N GLU A 359 35.32 -3.54 -26.14
CA GLU A 359 36.34 -4.49 -25.60
C GLU A 359 36.94 -4.01 -24.26
N SER A 360 36.78 -2.72 -23.94
CA SER A 360 37.16 -2.11 -22.66
C SER A 360 36.03 -2.14 -21.62
N HIS A 361 34.78 -2.39 -22.00
CA HIS A 361 33.56 -2.22 -21.21
C HIS A 361 33.35 -0.85 -20.53
N GLU A 362 34.31 0.08 -20.63
CA GLU A 362 34.17 1.46 -20.15
C GLU A 362 33.00 2.20 -20.84
N GLY A 363 31.94 2.44 -20.07
CA GLY A 363 30.74 3.14 -20.49
C GLY A 363 29.63 2.22 -21.01
N GLY A 364 28.40 2.50 -20.61
CA GLY A 364 27.18 1.84 -21.13
C GLY A 364 26.31 1.27 -20.01
N TYR A 365 25.05 1.01 -20.34
CA TYR A 365 24.05 0.52 -19.41
C TYR A 365 23.66 -0.94 -19.69
N SER A 366 23.45 -1.69 -18.61
CA SER A 366 22.82 -3.00 -18.61
C SER A 366 21.64 -2.99 -17.65
N MET A 367 20.44 -3.18 -18.17
CA MET A 367 19.20 -3.31 -17.42
C MET A 367 18.89 -4.78 -17.16
N THR A 368 18.69 -5.17 -15.91
CA THR A 368 18.18 -6.48 -15.51
C THR A 368 16.73 -6.34 -15.06
N LEU A 369 15.82 -7.05 -15.73
CA LEU A 369 14.40 -7.14 -15.37
C LEU A 369 14.14 -8.50 -14.73
N ALA A 370 13.67 -8.52 -13.49
CA ALA A 370 13.31 -9.74 -12.78
C ALA A 370 11.78 -9.90 -12.78
N VAL A 371 11.25 -10.73 -13.66
CA VAL A 371 9.80 -10.93 -13.85
C VAL A 371 9.34 -12.32 -13.40
N PHE A 372 8.15 -12.39 -12.81
CA PHE A 372 7.52 -13.63 -12.40
C PHE A 372 6.52 -14.11 -13.46
N ASN A 373 6.78 -15.32 -13.96
CA ASN A 373 6.03 -15.99 -15.00
C ASN A 373 5.41 -17.30 -14.49
N LYS A 374 4.66 -17.98 -15.34
CA LYS A 374 4.29 -19.38 -15.09
C LYS A 374 5.54 -20.26 -14.96
N LEU A 375 5.41 -21.40 -14.28
CA LEU A 375 6.43 -22.44 -14.29
C LEU A 375 6.46 -23.16 -15.66
N PHE A 376 7.64 -23.63 -16.07
CA PHE A 376 7.86 -24.29 -17.36
C PHE A 376 8.27 -25.77 -17.21
N ALA A 377 7.77 -26.48 -16.20
CA ALA A 377 8.20 -27.84 -15.82
C ALA A 377 8.36 -28.84 -16.99
N ASP A 378 7.49 -28.79 -18.00
CA ASP A 378 7.48 -29.73 -19.14
C ASP A 378 7.90 -29.14 -20.49
N SER A 379 8.27 -27.86 -20.52
CA SER A 379 8.49 -27.12 -21.78
C SER A 379 9.71 -26.23 -21.67
N PHE A 380 10.39 -25.99 -22.79
CA PHE A 380 11.49 -25.03 -22.77
C PHE A 380 10.98 -23.64 -22.38
N PRO A 381 11.61 -22.94 -21.42
CA PRO A 381 11.16 -21.63 -20.97
C PRO A 381 11.10 -20.61 -22.11
N GLU A 382 10.01 -19.86 -22.16
CA GLU A 382 9.80 -18.79 -23.14
C GLU A 382 9.41 -17.47 -22.46
N ILE A 383 9.74 -16.35 -23.11
CA ILE A 383 9.32 -15.03 -22.65
C ILE A 383 7.79 -14.96 -22.72
N VAL A 384 7.14 -14.62 -21.60
CA VAL A 384 5.69 -14.49 -21.53
C VAL A 384 5.27 -13.05 -21.82
N PRO A 385 4.49 -12.77 -22.89
CA PRO A 385 3.97 -11.43 -23.13
C PRO A 385 2.97 -10.98 -22.07
N GLY A 386 2.95 -9.68 -21.77
CA GLY A 386 2.06 -9.12 -20.76
C GLY A 386 2.53 -7.78 -20.23
N THR A 387 1.71 -7.20 -19.35
CA THR A 387 2.08 -6.05 -18.53
C THR A 387 2.40 -6.53 -17.13
N TYR A 388 3.60 -6.22 -16.66
CA TYR A 388 4.06 -6.59 -15.33
C TYR A 388 4.01 -5.37 -14.42
N VAL A 389 3.48 -5.57 -13.21
CA VAL A 389 3.41 -4.57 -12.14
C VAL A 389 4.30 -4.98 -10.98
N VAL A 390 4.63 -4.05 -10.08
CA VAL A 390 5.48 -4.38 -8.93
C VAL A 390 4.83 -5.44 -8.05
N GLY A 391 5.59 -6.47 -7.65
CA GLY A 391 5.10 -7.55 -6.80
C GLY A 391 6.15 -8.63 -6.58
N ASP A 392 6.02 -9.37 -5.47
CA ASP A 392 6.96 -10.41 -5.06
C ASP A 392 6.29 -11.78 -5.14
N GLY A 393 6.46 -12.46 -6.28
CA GLY A 393 5.98 -13.82 -6.49
C GLY A 393 4.90 -13.97 -7.57
N PRO A 394 3.73 -13.33 -7.49
CA PRO A 394 2.61 -13.65 -8.40
C PRO A 394 2.95 -13.51 -9.89
N VAL A 395 2.37 -14.37 -10.72
CA VAL A 395 2.51 -14.28 -12.18
C VAL A 395 2.07 -12.90 -12.68
N GLY A 396 2.86 -12.31 -13.59
CA GLY A 396 2.60 -10.96 -14.09
C GLY A 396 3.09 -9.86 -13.15
N THR A 397 4.00 -10.18 -12.22
CA THR A 397 4.67 -9.19 -11.37
C THR A 397 6.17 -9.13 -11.63
N TRP A 398 6.84 -8.07 -11.15
CA TRP A 398 8.29 -7.92 -11.22
C TRP A 398 8.87 -7.55 -9.85
N LEU A 399 10.06 -8.10 -9.58
CA LEU A 399 10.76 -7.99 -8.30
C LEU A 399 11.59 -6.69 -8.23
N THR A 400 11.41 -5.92 -7.16
CA THR A 400 12.17 -4.68 -6.90
C THR A 400 13.66 -4.94 -6.71
N GLY A 401 14.50 -3.96 -7.03
CA GLY A 401 15.95 -4.05 -6.87
C GLY A 401 16.39 -4.05 -5.40
N SER A 402 17.37 -4.88 -5.05
CA SER A 402 17.94 -4.94 -3.70
C SER A 402 19.39 -5.43 -3.72
N GLU A 403 20.05 -5.37 -2.56
CA GLU A 403 21.38 -5.96 -2.36
C GLU A 403 21.26 -7.21 -1.47
N LEU A 404 21.76 -8.34 -1.98
CA LEU A 404 21.94 -9.55 -1.20
C LEU A 404 23.35 -9.57 -0.61
N ASN A 405 23.45 -9.84 0.69
CA ASN A 405 24.75 -10.08 1.32
C ASN A 405 25.18 -11.53 1.06
N TRP A 406 26.24 -11.68 0.27
CA TRP A 406 26.85 -12.96 -0.02
C TRP A 406 28.30 -12.99 0.46
N MET A 407 28.57 -13.81 1.48
CA MET A 407 29.91 -13.97 2.06
C MET A 407 30.56 -12.62 2.48
N GLY A 408 29.76 -11.65 2.90
CA GLY A 408 30.23 -10.31 3.29
C GLY A 408 30.39 -9.33 2.12
N MET A 409 30.02 -9.71 0.90
CA MET A 409 29.96 -8.83 -0.28
C MET A 409 28.49 -8.55 -0.63
N ALA A 410 28.17 -7.32 -1.01
CA ALA A 410 26.86 -7.00 -1.55
C ALA A 410 26.79 -7.37 -3.04
N VAL A 411 25.69 -7.99 -3.44
CA VAL A 411 25.42 -8.40 -4.82
C VAL A 411 24.04 -7.86 -5.22
N PRO A 412 23.88 -7.20 -6.37
CA PRO A 412 22.59 -6.73 -6.84
C PRO A 412 21.64 -7.90 -7.14
N PHE A 413 20.35 -7.74 -6.83
CA PHE A 413 19.30 -8.72 -7.09
C PHE A 413 17.98 -8.03 -7.42
N GLY A 414 17.09 -8.72 -8.15
CA GLY A 414 15.83 -8.15 -8.63
C GLY A 414 16.01 -7.26 -9.86
N THR A 415 15.18 -6.22 -9.97
CA THR A 415 15.17 -5.31 -11.13
C THR A 415 16.04 -4.07 -10.89
N TYR A 416 17.06 -3.88 -11.72
CA TYR A 416 18.04 -2.80 -11.58
C TYR A 416 18.73 -2.45 -12.89
N VAL A 417 19.32 -1.26 -12.96
CA VAL A 417 20.26 -0.88 -14.02
C VAL A 417 21.67 -0.77 -13.45
N MET A 418 22.64 -1.27 -14.21
CA MET A 418 24.07 -1.11 -13.94
C MET A 418 24.68 -0.21 -15.04
N TYR A 419 25.52 0.72 -14.62
CA TYR A 419 26.40 1.51 -15.47
C TYR A 419 27.84 1.03 -15.27
N ASP A 420 28.50 0.63 -16.36
CA ASP A 420 29.94 0.35 -16.32
C ASP A 420 30.72 1.67 -16.40
N ASP A 421 31.25 2.11 -15.25
CA ASP A 421 32.08 3.30 -15.13
C ASP A 421 33.59 3.02 -15.29
N GLY A 422 33.95 1.80 -15.72
CA GLY A 422 35.32 1.32 -15.84
C GLY A 422 35.96 0.87 -14.52
N THR A 423 35.22 0.89 -13.40
CA THR A 423 35.67 0.33 -12.13
C THR A 423 35.27 -1.14 -11.98
N ASP A 424 35.89 -1.84 -11.01
CA ASP A 424 35.57 -3.26 -10.75
C ASP A 424 34.12 -3.48 -10.24
N LEU A 425 33.43 -2.43 -9.79
CA LEU A 425 32.08 -2.52 -9.23
C LEU A 425 31.01 -1.96 -10.17
N GLY A 426 31.32 -0.90 -10.93
CA GLY A 426 30.30 -0.13 -11.65
C GLY A 426 29.41 0.68 -10.70
N GLN A 427 28.37 1.29 -11.26
CA GLN A 427 27.33 2.03 -10.53
C GLN A 427 25.96 1.40 -10.78
N TYR A 428 25.06 1.50 -9.80
CA TYR A 428 23.74 0.85 -9.84
C TYR A 428 22.61 1.84 -9.59
N SER A 429 21.42 1.48 -10.06
CA SER A 429 20.17 2.07 -9.60
C SER A 429 19.12 0.96 -9.45
N TYR A 430 18.61 0.79 -8.22
CA TYR A 430 17.62 -0.24 -7.87
C TYR A 430 16.20 0.30 -8.10
N CYS A 431 15.42 -0.38 -8.95
CA CYS A 431 14.07 0.04 -9.30
C CYS A 431 13.08 -0.31 -8.19
N SER A 432 12.16 0.62 -7.90
CA SER A 432 11.22 0.54 -6.77
C SER A 432 9.77 0.49 -7.20
N THR A 433 9.37 1.30 -8.19
CA THR A 433 8.02 1.33 -8.74
C THR A 433 8.07 1.47 -10.26
N GLY A 434 6.94 1.25 -10.92
CA GLY A 434 6.82 1.32 -12.38
C GLY A 434 6.25 0.04 -12.99
N LYS A 435 6.40 -0.09 -14.30
CA LYS A 435 5.82 -1.20 -15.07
C LYS A 435 6.73 -1.64 -16.20
N ILE A 436 6.56 -2.90 -16.60
CA ILE A 436 7.17 -3.49 -17.79
C ILE A 436 6.05 -3.90 -18.73
N THR A 437 6.21 -3.66 -20.02
CA THR A 437 5.30 -4.16 -21.06
C THR A 437 6.09 -4.99 -22.04
N ILE A 438 5.65 -6.23 -22.26
CA ILE A 438 6.27 -7.19 -23.18
C ILE A 438 5.25 -7.57 -24.26
N GLU A 439 5.58 -7.34 -25.53
CA GLU A 439 4.73 -7.62 -26.67
C GLU A 439 5.45 -8.52 -27.68
N PRO A 440 4.77 -9.50 -28.30
CA PRO A 440 5.37 -10.28 -29.38
C PRO A 440 5.50 -9.42 -30.65
N VAL A 441 6.63 -9.54 -31.35
CA VAL A 441 6.85 -8.91 -32.66
C VAL A 441 7.26 -9.97 -33.70
N ALA A 442 7.38 -9.57 -34.97
CA ALA A 442 7.67 -10.51 -36.06
C ALA A 442 8.96 -11.33 -35.85
N GLU A 443 9.97 -10.73 -35.22
CA GLU A 443 11.26 -11.35 -34.92
C GLU A 443 11.62 -11.15 -33.44
N GLY A 444 10.88 -11.81 -32.55
CA GLY A 444 11.14 -11.82 -31.10
C GLY A 444 10.13 -11.01 -30.29
N TYR A 445 10.62 -10.16 -29.39
CA TYR A 445 9.79 -9.40 -28.45
C TYR A 445 10.14 -7.92 -28.46
N LYS A 446 9.15 -7.08 -28.17
CA LYS A 446 9.31 -5.69 -27.81
C LYS A 446 9.09 -5.55 -26.31
N ILE A 447 10.06 -4.95 -25.62
CA ILE A 447 10.00 -4.66 -24.18
C ILE A 447 10.08 -3.16 -24.02
N ASP A 448 9.12 -2.56 -23.31
CA ASP A 448 9.15 -1.18 -22.87
C ASP A 448 9.07 -1.15 -21.34
N PHE A 449 9.91 -0.33 -20.70
CA PHE A 449 9.91 -0.20 -19.25
C PHE A 449 10.12 1.25 -18.82
N GLU A 450 9.48 1.60 -17.70
CA GLU A 450 9.60 2.91 -17.07
C GLU A 450 9.43 2.72 -15.56
N PHE A 451 10.45 3.11 -14.81
CA PHE A 451 10.57 2.93 -13.37
C PHE A 451 10.97 4.21 -12.67
N GLU A 452 10.65 4.26 -11.37
CA GLU A 452 11.31 5.13 -10.41
C GLU A 452 12.22 4.27 -9.52
N SER A 453 13.47 4.69 -9.35
CA SER A 453 14.43 4.03 -8.46
C SER A 453 14.21 4.38 -6.99
N PHE A 454 14.81 3.63 -6.07
CA PHE A 454 14.73 3.93 -4.62
C PHE A 454 15.37 5.28 -4.24
N ASP A 455 16.37 5.73 -4.99
CA ASP A 455 16.96 7.07 -4.91
C ASP A 455 16.19 8.11 -5.74
N GLY A 456 15.04 7.73 -6.32
CA GLY A 456 14.01 8.59 -6.90
C GLY A 456 14.37 9.20 -8.26
N TYR A 457 15.18 8.51 -9.05
CA TYR A 457 15.49 8.86 -10.43
C TYR A 457 14.65 8.02 -11.39
N THR A 458 14.41 8.57 -12.57
CA THR A 458 13.70 7.86 -13.64
C THR A 458 14.64 6.86 -14.31
N VAL A 459 14.22 5.61 -14.42
CA VAL A 459 14.93 4.59 -15.22
C VAL A 459 13.96 4.08 -16.28
N LYS A 460 14.20 4.44 -17.54
CA LYS A 460 13.31 4.06 -18.66
C LYS A 460 14.10 3.49 -19.83
N GLY A 461 13.43 2.76 -20.70
CA GLY A 461 14.08 2.21 -21.88
C GLY A 461 13.19 1.30 -22.70
N SER A 462 13.75 0.83 -23.80
CA SER A 462 13.08 -0.16 -24.65
C SER A 462 14.06 -1.06 -25.38
N TYR A 463 13.59 -2.23 -25.76
CA TYR A 463 14.29 -3.20 -26.61
C TYR A 463 13.31 -3.81 -27.61
N ALA A 464 13.77 -4.09 -28.83
CA ALA A 464 12.99 -4.84 -29.81
C ALA A 464 13.90 -5.79 -30.60
N GLY A 465 13.65 -7.09 -30.48
CA GLY A 465 14.44 -8.11 -31.17
C GLY A 465 14.32 -9.50 -30.55
N PRO A 466 15.12 -10.47 -31.03
CA PRO A 466 15.14 -11.83 -30.51
C PRO A 466 15.80 -11.89 -29.13
N ILE A 467 15.18 -12.61 -28.20
CA ILE A 467 15.71 -12.85 -26.86
C ILE A 467 15.96 -14.35 -26.71
N SER A 468 17.21 -14.74 -26.48
CA SER A 468 17.56 -16.12 -26.14
C SER A 468 17.32 -16.37 -24.67
N VAL A 469 16.63 -17.46 -24.34
CA VAL A 469 16.42 -17.90 -22.95
C VAL A 469 17.39 -19.05 -22.64
N THR A 470 18.07 -18.97 -21.50
CA THR A 470 18.84 -20.07 -20.91
C THR A 470 18.09 -20.59 -19.70
N ASP A 471 17.90 -21.89 -19.64
CA ASP A 471 17.19 -22.58 -18.56
C ASP A 471 18.20 -23.07 -17.53
N GLU A 472 18.20 -22.44 -16.35
CA GLU A 472 18.99 -22.82 -15.18
C GLU A 472 18.09 -23.33 -14.04
N SER A 473 16.80 -23.57 -14.33
CA SER A 473 15.85 -24.07 -13.36
C SER A 473 16.11 -25.53 -12.98
N ASP A 474 15.69 -25.89 -11.77
CA ASP A 474 15.64 -27.29 -11.31
C ASP A 474 14.18 -27.78 -11.17
N ASP A 475 13.26 -27.13 -11.90
CA ASP A 475 11.81 -27.35 -11.79
C ASP A 475 11.36 -28.78 -12.17
N GLY A 476 12.28 -29.60 -12.74
CA GLY A 476 12.00 -30.95 -13.24
C GLY A 476 12.69 -32.11 -12.50
N ALA A 477 13.54 -31.87 -11.48
CA ALA A 477 14.29 -32.96 -10.84
C ALA A 477 13.40 -33.93 -10.03
N ASP A 478 12.29 -33.44 -9.49
CA ASP A 478 11.41 -34.20 -8.59
C ASP A 478 10.07 -34.62 -9.24
N ASP A 479 9.79 -34.26 -10.50
CA ASP A 479 8.58 -34.71 -11.20
C ASP A 479 8.62 -36.22 -11.50
N ASP A 480 7.83 -36.98 -10.74
CA ASP A 480 7.69 -38.42 -10.88
C ASP A 480 6.49 -38.85 -11.74
N GLY A 481 5.86 -37.90 -12.46
CA GLY A 481 4.74 -38.12 -13.36
C GLY A 481 3.42 -38.35 -12.63
N THR A 482 3.30 -37.92 -11.37
CA THR A 482 2.05 -38.00 -10.59
C THR A 482 1.14 -36.78 -10.75
N SER A 483 1.51 -35.83 -11.61
CA SER A 483 0.69 -34.68 -11.99
C SER A 483 0.70 -34.49 -13.50
N SER A 484 -0.45 -34.10 -14.04
CA SER A 484 -0.60 -33.59 -15.41
C SER A 484 -0.93 -32.11 -15.44
N LEU A 485 -0.90 -31.41 -14.29
CA LEU A 485 -1.18 -29.98 -14.24
C LEU A 485 -0.04 -29.19 -14.88
N GLU A 486 -0.41 -28.13 -15.59
CA GLU A 486 0.48 -27.13 -16.18
C GLU A 486 0.31 -25.75 -15.52
N GLU A 487 -0.74 -25.58 -14.72
CA GLU A 487 -1.06 -24.36 -13.98
C GLU A 487 -1.88 -24.69 -12.72
N ASN A 488 -2.12 -23.69 -11.88
CA ASN A 488 -3.00 -23.84 -10.72
C ASN A 488 -4.44 -24.16 -11.16
N TYR A 489 -5.12 -25.04 -10.43
CA TYR A 489 -6.42 -25.58 -10.83
C TYR A 489 -7.46 -25.51 -9.69
N GLU A 490 -8.60 -24.87 -9.93
CA GLU A 490 -9.74 -24.87 -9.01
C GLU A 490 -10.72 -25.99 -9.38
N MET A 491 -10.90 -26.98 -8.50
CA MET A 491 -11.73 -28.15 -8.71
C MET A 491 -13.23 -27.83 -8.62
N ASP A 492 -14.03 -28.30 -9.57
CA ASP A 492 -15.50 -28.27 -9.49
C ASP A 492 -16.06 -29.58 -8.92
N LEU A 493 -16.23 -29.61 -7.60
CA LEU A 493 -16.86 -30.75 -6.90
C LEU A 493 -18.36 -30.53 -6.64
N SER A 494 -18.93 -29.40 -7.07
CA SER A 494 -20.27 -28.94 -6.68
C SER A 494 -21.40 -29.85 -7.16
N TYR A 495 -21.16 -30.62 -8.22
CA TYR A 495 -22.13 -31.54 -8.80
C TYR A 495 -22.25 -32.88 -8.05
N ILE A 496 -21.36 -33.15 -7.08
CA ILE A 496 -21.29 -34.42 -6.36
C ILE A 496 -22.21 -34.36 -5.14
N PRO A 497 -23.32 -35.10 -5.13
CA PRO A 497 -24.37 -34.91 -4.13
C PRO A 497 -24.03 -35.52 -2.76
N GLN A 498 -23.09 -36.47 -2.70
CA GLN A 498 -22.69 -37.16 -1.47
C GLN A 498 -21.30 -37.80 -1.62
N ALA A 499 -20.63 -37.99 -0.49
CA ALA A 499 -19.32 -38.62 -0.40
C ALA A 499 -19.38 -39.91 0.44
N TYR A 500 -18.31 -40.72 0.36
CA TYR A 500 -18.25 -42.01 1.06
C TYR A 500 -16.98 -42.15 1.90
N LEU A 501 -17.15 -42.63 3.13
CA LEU A 501 -16.08 -43.00 4.05
C LEU A 501 -15.86 -44.52 4.04
N TYR A 502 -14.63 -44.93 3.83
CA TYR A 502 -14.15 -46.30 4.04
C TYR A 502 -13.13 -46.33 5.17
N THR A 503 -13.17 -47.39 5.98
CA THR A 503 -12.30 -47.56 7.16
C THR A 503 -11.42 -48.80 7.01
N PRO A 504 -10.41 -48.75 6.13
CA PRO A 504 -9.50 -49.88 5.92
C PRO A 504 -8.66 -50.14 7.17
N SER A 505 -8.48 -51.42 7.52
CA SER A 505 -7.63 -51.84 8.63
C SER A 505 -6.14 -51.95 8.25
N THR A 506 -5.83 -51.76 6.97
CA THR A 506 -4.49 -51.92 6.40
C THR A 506 -4.14 -50.79 5.44
N ILE A 507 -2.86 -50.47 5.35
CA ILE A 507 -2.26 -49.59 4.35
C ILE A 507 -1.09 -50.30 3.66
N TYR A 508 -0.92 -50.08 2.37
CA TYR A 508 0.21 -50.63 1.63
C TYR A 508 1.47 -49.80 1.90
N ILE A 509 2.59 -50.43 2.29
CA ILE A 509 3.89 -49.79 2.50
C ILE A 509 4.98 -50.64 1.82
N PRO A 510 5.61 -50.16 0.72
CA PRO A 510 6.59 -50.92 -0.06
C PRO A 510 7.79 -51.43 0.76
N ALA A 511 8.24 -50.67 1.76
CA ALA A 511 9.38 -51.01 2.60
C ALA A 511 9.19 -52.32 3.40
N TYR A 512 7.93 -52.73 3.64
CA TYR A 512 7.59 -53.96 4.37
C TYR A 512 7.26 -55.15 3.45
N GLY A 513 7.40 -55.00 2.12
CA GLY A 513 7.21 -56.06 1.12
C GLY A 513 5.81 -56.07 0.47
N TYR A 514 5.45 -57.18 -0.17
CA TYR A 514 4.18 -57.37 -0.91
C TYR A 514 2.95 -57.61 0.00
N GLY A 515 2.95 -57.06 1.22
CA GLY A 515 1.91 -57.27 2.21
C GLY A 515 1.28 -55.97 2.68
N ASP A 516 -0.04 -55.99 2.84
CA ASP A 516 -0.79 -54.95 3.53
C ASP A 516 -0.35 -54.83 4.99
N THR A 517 0.07 -53.63 5.40
CA THR A 517 0.53 -53.34 6.77
C THR A 517 -0.67 -52.96 7.64
N PRO A 518 -0.91 -53.62 8.78
CA PRO A 518 -1.97 -53.21 9.70
C PRO A 518 -1.78 -51.77 10.15
N VAL A 519 -2.80 -50.93 10.07
CA VAL A 519 -2.70 -49.51 10.47
C VAL A 519 -2.34 -49.39 11.96
N SER A 520 -2.86 -50.30 12.79
CA SER A 520 -2.53 -50.39 14.22
C SER A 520 -1.05 -50.70 14.51
N SER A 521 -0.27 -51.12 13.52
CA SER A 521 1.17 -51.36 13.66
C SER A 521 2.05 -50.15 13.37
N LEU A 522 1.46 -49.04 12.89
CA LEU A 522 2.18 -47.82 12.52
C LEU A 522 2.54 -46.93 13.72
N GLY A 523 2.15 -47.32 14.94
CA GLY A 523 2.42 -46.57 16.16
C GLY A 523 1.37 -45.51 16.48
N ARG A 524 1.54 -44.82 17.62
CA ARG A 524 0.75 -43.65 18.10
C ARG A 524 -0.77 -43.78 18.22
N GLY A 525 -1.34 -44.99 18.07
CA GLY A 525 -2.77 -45.22 18.26
C GLY A 525 -3.60 -44.49 17.20
N ILE A 526 -3.29 -44.75 15.93
CA ILE A 526 -3.94 -44.15 14.77
C ILE A 526 -4.82 -45.14 14.01
N ALA A 527 -5.75 -44.62 13.21
CA ALA A 527 -6.56 -45.37 12.26
C ALA A 527 -6.72 -44.60 10.94
N LEU A 528 -7.03 -45.32 9.85
CA LEU A 528 -7.09 -44.76 8.50
C LEU A 528 -8.54 -44.59 8.03
N GLN A 529 -8.81 -43.44 7.44
CA GLN A 529 -10.03 -43.09 6.74
C GLN A 529 -9.74 -42.83 5.27
N MET A 530 -10.50 -43.44 4.37
CA MET A 530 -10.48 -43.08 2.95
C MET A 530 -11.81 -42.40 2.62
N ILE A 531 -11.75 -41.14 2.19
CA ILE A 531 -12.93 -40.37 1.80
C ILE A 531 -12.92 -40.19 0.29
N ASP A 532 -14.01 -40.62 -0.35
CA ASP A 532 -14.27 -40.46 -1.77
C ASP A 532 -15.34 -39.40 -2.02
N ILE A 533 -14.96 -38.31 -2.68
CA ILE A 533 -15.86 -37.31 -3.25
C ILE A 533 -15.92 -37.61 -4.75
N GLY A 534 -16.93 -38.40 -5.12
CA GLY A 534 -17.04 -38.99 -6.45
C GLY A 534 -16.19 -40.25 -6.61
N PHE A 535 -16.35 -40.95 -7.76
CA PHE A 535 -15.63 -42.19 -8.02
C PHE A 535 -14.95 -42.17 -9.38
N ALA A 536 -13.75 -42.76 -9.45
CA ALA A 536 -12.98 -42.89 -10.69
C ALA A 536 -13.72 -43.68 -11.80
N THR A 537 -14.72 -44.49 -11.45
CA THR A 537 -15.55 -45.27 -12.39
C THR A 537 -16.82 -44.55 -12.83
N GLY A 538 -17.00 -43.28 -12.43
CA GLY A 538 -18.20 -42.48 -12.66
C GLY A 538 -18.96 -42.21 -11.36
N THR A 539 -19.45 -40.99 -11.22
CA THR A 539 -20.10 -40.50 -10.00
C THR A 539 -21.62 -40.61 -10.10
N PRO A 540 -22.29 -41.28 -9.14
CA PRO A 540 -23.75 -41.27 -9.06
C PRO A 540 -24.29 -39.86 -8.88
N VAL A 541 -25.20 -39.43 -9.76
CA VAL A 541 -25.83 -38.09 -9.73
C VAL A 541 -27.34 -38.13 -9.49
N GLY A 542 -27.92 -39.33 -9.34
CA GLY A 542 -29.33 -39.49 -9.00
C GLY A 542 -29.95 -40.76 -9.57
N VAL A 543 -31.25 -40.72 -9.83
CA VAL A 543 -32.01 -41.80 -10.48
C VAL A 543 -32.38 -41.36 -11.90
N GLY A 544 -32.03 -42.18 -12.88
CA GLY A 544 -32.32 -41.99 -14.30
C GLY A 544 -33.80 -42.14 -14.62
N SER A 545 -34.17 -41.79 -15.85
CA SER A 545 -35.55 -41.85 -16.35
C SER A 545 -36.13 -43.26 -16.43
N ASP A 546 -35.28 -44.29 -16.41
CA ASP A 546 -35.58 -45.71 -16.39
C ASP A 546 -35.68 -46.30 -14.97
N GLY A 547 -35.40 -45.49 -13.93
CA GLY A 547 -35.39 -45.94 -12.54
C GLY A 547 -34.06 -46.56 -12.09
N GLU A 548 -33.05 -46.62 -12.95
CA GLU A 548 -31.69 -47.05 -12.56
C GLU A 548 -30.87 -45.86 -12.01
N THR A 549 -29.77 -46.13 -11.31
CA THR A 549 -28.87 -45.06 -10.84
C THR A 549 -28.22 -44.37 -12.04
N ALA A 550 -28.39 -43.05 -12.14
CA ALA A 550 -27.73 -42.23 -13.15
C ALA A 550 -26.30 -41.90 -12.72
N TYR A 551 -25.36 -42.09 -13.65
CA TYR A 551 -23.94 -41.79 -13.45
C TYR A 551 -23.52 -40.64 -14.35
N ARG A 552 -22.64 -39.79 -13.80
CA ARG A 552 -21.89 -38.80 -14.56
C ARG A 552 -20.45 -39.28 -14.68
N TYR A 553 -19.97 -39.36 -15.92
CA TYR A 553 -18.62 -39.85 -16.24
C TYR A 553 -17.63 -38.72 -16.56
N ASP A 554 -18.11 -37.47 -16.64
CA ASP A 554 -17.29 -36.26 -16.83
C ASP A 554 -17.25 -35.41 -15.56
N GLY A 555 -16.05 -34.93 -15.19
CA GLY A 555 -15.85 -33.94 -14.12
C GLY A 555 -14.82 -34.35 -13.06
N ASP A 556 -14.61 -33.47 -12.09
CA ASP A 556 -13.61 -33.62 -11.04
C ASP A 556 -14.05 -34.58 -9.93
N VAL A 557 -13.14 -35.47 -9.53
CA VAL A 557 -13.30 -36.32 -8.35
C VAL A 557 -12.07 -36.27 -7.46
N LEU A 558 -12.25 -36.47 -6.16
CA LEU A 558 -11.18 -36.40 -5.17
C LEU A 558 -11.25 -37.62 -4.24
N ARG A 559 -10.10 -38.28 -4.03
CA ARG A 559 -9.90 -39.24 -2.94
C ARG A 559 -8.92 -38.66 -1.93
N MET A 560 -9.22 -38.81 -0.65
CA MET A 560 -8.31 -38.46 0.45
C MET A 560 -8.07 -39.66 1.36
N GLU A 561 -6.86 -39.75 1.89
CA GLU A 561 -6.48 -40.70 2.93
C GLU A 561 -6.09 -39.94 4.18
N LEU A 562 -6.93 -40.01 5.22
CA LEU A 562 -6.79 -39.24 6.45
C LEU A 562 -6.49 -40.15 7.63
N LEU A 563 -5.57 -39.73 8.49
CA LEU A 563 -5.23 -40.43 9.72
C LEU A 563 -5.93 -39.78 10.90
N VAL A 564 -6.63 -40.60 11.67
CA VAL A 564 -7.40 -40.20 12.85
C VAL A 564 -6.94 -40.99 14.07
N GLU A 565 -7.39 -40.61 15.26
CA GLU A 565 -7.12 -41.39 16.47
C GLU A 565 -7.81 -42.77 16.40
N GLU A 566 -7.14 -43.80 16.86
CA GLU A 566 -7.68 -45.15 16.98
C GLU A 566 -8.94 -45.15 17.86
N GLY A 567 -10.01 -45.77 17.37
CA GLY A 567 -11.34 -45.74 17.98
C GLY A 567 -12.25 -44.63 17.42
N THR A 568 -11.71 -43.71 16.62
CA THR A 568 -12.49 -42.66 15.92
C THR A 568 -12.62 -42.90 14.41
N GLU A 569 -12.15 -44.05 13.90
CA GLU A 569 -12.18 -44.36 12.46
C GLU A 569 -13.58 -44.36 11.84
N ARG A 570 -14.62 -44.55 12.65
CA ARG A 570 -16.02 -44.51 12.22
C ARG A 570 -16.71 -43.16 12.43
N THR A 571 -15.96 -42.11 12.72
CA THR A 571 -16.45 -40.74 12.94
C THR A 571 -15.60 -39.74 12.18
N VAL A 572 -16.15 -38.60 11.77
CA VAL A 572 -15.31 -37.51 11.22
C VAL A 572 -14.80 -36.65 12.37
N THR A 573 -13.49 -36.43 12.42
CA THR A 573 -12.86 -35.49 13.36
C THR A 573 -12.63 -34.15 12.65
N PRO A 574 -13.37 -33.08 12.98
CA PRO A 574 -13.16 -31.76 12.38
C PRO A 574 -11.78 -31.19 12.74
N GLY A 575 -11.18 -30.46 11.80
CA GLY A 575 -9.85 -29.86 11.93
C GLY A 575 -9.12 -29.79 10.60
N ILE A 576 -7.83 -29.42 10.66
CA ILE A 576 -6.96 -29.30 9.49
C ILE A 576 -6.09 -30.55 9.41
N TYR A 577 -6.16 -31.23 8.27
CA TYR A 577 -5.30 -32.36 7.96
C TYR A 577 -4.20 -31.94 6.99
N THR A 578 -2.94 -32.08 7.39
CA THR A 578 -1.79 -31.63 6.60
C THR A 578 -1.22 -32.79 5.79
N VAL A 579 -0.87 -32.53 4.53
CA VAL A 579 -0.27 -33.56 3.67
C VAL A 579 1.10 -33.97 4.20
N THR A 580 1.35 -35.27 4.35
CA THR A 580 2.63 -35.79 4.82
C THR A 580 3.76 -35.48 3.83
N THR A 581 4.91 -35.05 4.34
CA THR A 581 6.09 -34.66 3.52
C THR A 581 6.57 -35.79 2.61
N THR A 582 6.46 -37.03 3.07
CA THR A 582 6.65 -38.23 2.25
C THR A 582 5.42 -39.12 2.36
N ARG A 583 5.23 -40.05 1.43
CA ARG A 583 4.12 -41.02 1.50
C ARG A 583 4.19 -41.91 2.75
N TYR A 584 5.40 -42.24 3.19
CA TYR A 584 5.68 -43.11 4.33
C TYR A 584 6.69 -42.41 5.25
N PRO A 585 6.26 -41.42 6.04
CA PRO A 585 7.12 -40.78 7.03
C PRO A 585 7.59 -41.78 8.09
N ASP A 586 8.68 -41.43 8.79
CA ASP A 586 9.21 -42.26 9.88
C ASP A 586 8.17 -42.52 10.98
N GLU A 587 7.28 -41.54 11.20
CA GLU A 587 6.16 -41.64 12.13
C GLU A 587 4.91 -41.00 11.51
N PHE A 588 3.76 -41.63 11.75
CA PHE A 588 2.44 -41.13 11.35
C PHE A 588 1.69 -40.56 12.55
N ASP A 589 0.99 -39.44 12.34
CA ASP A 589 0.25 -38.74 13.38
C ASP A 589 -1.25 -38.61 13.06
N PRO A 590 -2.14 -38.55 14.08
CA PRO A 590 -3.51 -38.10 13.87
C PRO A 590 -3.51 -36.70 13.24
N MET A 591 -4.48 -36.41 12.38
CA MET A 591 -4.56 -35.19 11.56
C MET A 591 -3.56 -35.15 10.39
N ASP A 592 -2.89 -36.25 10.05
CA ASP A 592 -2.16 -36.33 8.80
C ASP A 592 -3.08 -36.68 7.63
N CYS A 593 -2.84 -36.05 6.48
CA CYS A 593 -3.38 -36.45 5.18
C CYS A 593 -2.27 -37.17 4.42
N VAL A 594 -2.43 -38.46 4.14
CA VAL A 594 -1.36 -39.26 3.54
C VAL A 594 -1.17 -38.84 2.07
N ARG A 595 0.05 -38.41 1.72
CA ARG A 595 0.46 -37.98 0.36
C ARG A 595 0.06 -38.98 -0.73
N GLY A 596 -0.28 -38.52 -1.93
CA GLY A 596 -0.55 -39.38 -3.08
C GLY A 596 0.71 -40.03 -3.66
N TYR A 597 0.57 -41.04 -4.51
CA TYR A 597 1.71 -41.70 -5.17
C TYR A 597 1.32 -42.45 -6.45
N SER A 598 2.33 -42.72 -7.30
CA SER A 598 2.19 -43.58 -8.48
C SER A 598 2.32 -45.06 -8.13
N HIS A 599 1.42 -45.89 -8.65
CA HIS A 599 1.45 -47.35 -8.52
C HIS A 599 1.25 -48.03 -9.88
N THR A 600 1.61 -49.31 -9.99
CA THR A 600 1.41 -50.11 -11.22
C THR A 600 -0.05 -50.19 -11.69
N ASN A 601 -1.00 -49.90 -10.79
CA ASN A 601 -2.44 -49.87 -11.06
C ASN A 601 -2.99 -48.44 -11.23
N GLY A 602 -2.12 -47.46 -11.48
CA GLY A 602 -2.46 -46.03 -11.58
C GLY A 602 -2.13 -45.24 -10.31
N PHE A 603 -2.68 -44.04 -10.21
CA PHE A 603 -2.47 -43.13 -9.09
C PHE A 603 -3.29 -43.56 -7.87
N LEU A 604 -2.66 -43.62 -6.70
CA LEU A 604 -3.26 -44.03 -5.42
C LEU A 604 -2.99 -42.98 -4.33
N GLY A 605 -3.60 -43.15 -3.16
CA GLY A 605 -3.49 -42.16 -2.08
C GLY A 605 -4.39 -40.94 -2.27
N THR A 606 -4.02 -39.82 -1.63
CA THR A 606 -4.70 -38.53 -1.75
C THR A 606 -4.42 -37.91 -3.12
N ARG A 607 -5.47 -37.76 -3.93
CA ARG A 607 -5.36 -37.34 -5.33
C ARG A 607 -6.66 -36.78 -5.88
N TRP A 608 -6.50 -35.90 -6.87
CA TRP A 608 -7.54 -35.42 -7.76
C TRP A 608 -7.44 -36.10 -9.13
N LEU A 609 -8.60 -36.35 -9.75
CA LEU A 609 -8.72 -36.84 -11.13
C LEU A 609 -9.82 -36.04 -11.84
N LYS A 610 -9.53 -35.59 -13.06
CA LYS A 610 -10.54 -35.13 -14.02
C LYS A 610 -10.97 -36.29 -14.88
N LEU A 611 -12.24 -36.64 -14.80
CA LEU A 611 -12.81 -37.74 -15.57
C LEU A 611 -13.42 -37.25 -16.86
N ARG A 612 -13.37 -38.12 -17.87
CA ARG A 612 -14.03 -37.96 -19.15
C ARG A 612 -14.76 -39.23 -19.57
N GLU A 613 -15.95 -39.10 -20.14
CA GLU A 613 -16.71 -40.21 -20.70
C GLU A 613 -16.05 -40.75 -21.96
N VAL A 614 -15.82 -42.07 -22.00
CA VAL A 614 -15.28 -42.74 -23.16
C VAL A 614 -16.36 -42.86 -24.24
N THR A 615 -16.03 -42.37 -25.43
CA THR A 615 -16.85 -42.55 -26.63
C THR A 615 -16.30 -43.67 -27.50
N GLY A 616 -17.18 -44.42 -28.15
CA GLY A 616 -16.78 -45.52 -29.02
C GLY A 616 -17.85 -45.91 -30.02
N SER A 617 -17.63 -47.03 -30.70
CA SER A 617 -18.57 -47.58 -31.66
C SER A 617 -19.56 -48.53 -30.99
N LYS A 618 -20.87 -48.29 -31.15
CA LYS A 618 -21.91 -49.17 -30.62
C LYS A 618 -22.86 -49.63 -31.73
N TRP A 619 -23.16 -50.92 -31.73
CA TRP A 619 -24.25 -51.49 -32.52
C TRP A 619 -25.57 -51.08 -31.88
N VAL A 620 -26.47 -50.50 -32.67
CA VAL A 620 -27.76 -50.00 -32.18
C VAL A 620 -28.92 -50.66 -32.91
N ASP A 621 -30.03 -50.83 -32.20
CA ASP A 621 -31.32 -51.20 -32.80
C ASP A 621 -31.95 -49.92 -33.37
N VAL A 622 -31.93 -49.78 -34.69
CA VAL A 622 -32.40 -48.57 -35.38
C VAL A 622 -33.88 -48.70 -35.73
N ASN A 623 -34.41 -49.92 -35.80
CA ASN A 623 -35.78 -50.20 -36.21
C ASN A 623 -36.73 -50.48 -35.02
N GLY A 624 -36.21 -50.48 -33.79
CA GLY A 624 -36.97 -50.60 -32.55
C GLY A 624 -37.59 -51.99 -32.34
N ASN A 625 -36.97 -53.04 -32.89
CA ASN A 625 -37.49 -54.41 -32.82
C ASN A 625 -36.97 -55.21 -31.60
N GLY A 626 -36.09 -54.63 -30.79
CA GLY A 626 -35.46 -55.26 -29.63
C GLY A 626 -34.22 -56.10 -29.95
N GLU A 627 -33.76 -56.13 -31.19
CA GLU A 627 -32.55 -56.80 -31.66
C GLU A 627 -31.58 -55.80 -32.28
N VAL A 628 -30.28 -56.03 -32.06
CA VAL A 628 -29.23 -55.12 -32.53
C VAL A 628 -29.00 -55.34 -34.03
N ASP A 629 -29.10 -54.29 -34.86
CA ASP A 629 -28.99 -54.41 -36.31
C ASP A 629 -27.54 -54.63 -36.77
N PRO A 630 -27.19 -55.79 -37.37
CA PRO A 630 -25.84 -56.06 -37.85
C PRO A 630 -25.55 -55.20 -39.09
N GLY A 631 -24.77 -54.13 -38.92
CA GLY A 631 -24.33 -53.24 -40.01
C GLY A 631 -24.47 -51.75 -39.68
N GLU A 632 -25.30 -51.39 -38.70
CA GLU A 632 -25.52 -49.99 -38.31
C GLU A 632 -24.77 -49.66 -37.02
N VAL A 633 -23.55 -49.14 -37.19
CA VAL A 633 -22.68 -48.69 -36.09
C VAL A 633 -22.86 -47.20 -35.90
N LYS A 634 -23.25 -46.77 -34.70
CA LYS A 634 -23.07 -45.37 -34.29
C LYS A 634 -21.64 -45.17 -33.79
N GLN A 635 -20.94 -44.24 -34.45
CA GLN A 635 -19.66 -43.72 -33.97
C GLN A 635 -19.88 -42.68 -32.87
N ASP A 636 -18.85 -42.44 -32.07
CA ASP A 636 -18.85 -41.49 -30.96
C ASP A 636 -19.99 -41.71 -29.93
N TRP A 637 -20.40 -42.96 -29.75
CA TRP A 637 -21.43 -43.34 -28.81
C TRP A 637 -20.87 -43.40 -27.37
N PRO A 638 -21.52 -42.76 -26.38
CA PRO A 638 -21.11 -42.84 -24.97
C PRO A 638 -21.19 -44.28 -24.43
N LEU A 639 -20.05 -44.80 -23.96
CA LEU A 639 -19.95 -46.20 -23.53
C LEU A 639 -20.36 -46.43 -22.07
N GLY A 640 -20.64 -45.37 -21.30
CA GLY A 640 -20.96 -45.49 -19.88
C GLY A 640 -19.78 -45.95 -19.04
N VAL A 641 -18.56 -45.58 -19.44
CA VAL A 641 -17.33 -45.80 -18.69
C VAL A 641 -16.49 -44.52 -18.73
N SER A 642 -15.81 -44.21 -17.64
CA SER A 642 -14.91 -43.05 -17.52
C SER A 642 -13.46 -43.42 -17.84
N THR A 643 -12.70 -42.44 -18.30
CA THR A 643 -11.23 -42.44 -18.35
C THR A 643 -10.71 -41.18 -17.64
N THR A 644 -9.47 -41.22 -17.17
CA THR A 644 -8.79 -40.03 -16.63
C THR A 644 -8.29 -39.16 -17.79
N GLU A 645 -8.63 -37.88 -17.77
CA GLU A 645 -8.15 -36.86 -18.72
C GLU A 645 -6.97 -36.08 -18.12
N GLU A 646 -7.13 -35.60 -16.88
CA GLU A 646 -6.10 -34.90 -16.10
C GLU A 646 -6.05 -35.47 -14.68
N TYR A 647 -4.92 -35.31 -13.98
CA TYR A 647 -4.71 -35.86 -12.64
C TYR A 647 -3.64 -35.10 -11.86
N ALA A 648 -3.74 -35.16 -10.53
CA ALA A 648 -2.70 -34.67 -9.63
C ALA A 648 -2.74 -35.41 -8.29
N CYS A 649 -1.58 -35.88 -7.82
CA CYS A 649 -1.42 -36.35 -6.44
C CYS A 649 -1.08 -35.18 -5.50
N ALA A 650 -1.60 -35.21 -4.28
CA ALA A 650 -1.27 -34.20 -3.27
C ALA A 650 0.11 -34.51 -2.66
N TYR A 651 1.07 -33.61 -2.84
CA TYR A 651 2.45 -33.71 -2.37
C TYR A 651 2.70 -32.82 -1.15
N SER A 652 2.00 -31.70 -1.08
CA SER A 652 1.93 -30.83 0.10
C SER A 652 0.56 -30.14 0.19
N GLY A 653 0.38 -29.28 1.21
CA GLY A 653 -0.86 -28.56 1.46
C GLY A 653 -1.72 -29.22 2.54
N SER A 654 -3.02 -28.94 2.55
CA SER A 654 -3.92 -29.40 3.60
C SER A 654 -5.39 -29.44 3.15
N VAL A 655 -6.20 -30.14 3.94
CA VAL A 655 -7.67 -30.05 3.89
C VAL A 655 -8.22 -29.66 5.24
N SER A 656 -9.09 -28.65 5.26
CA SER A 656 -9.84 -28.27 6.46
C SER A 656 -11.24 -28.89 6.42
N ILE A 657 -11.63 -29.56 7.50
CA ILE A 657 -12.93 -30.23 7.64
C ILE A 657 -13.70 -29.59 8.79
N SER A 658 -14.95 -29.20 8.52
CA SER A 658 -15.86 -28.61 9.50
C SER A 658 -17.25 -29.24 9.45
N GLU A 659 -17.97 -29.17 10.57
CA GLU A 659 -19.39 -29.52 10.62
C GLU A 659 -20.18 -28.50 9.76
N SER A 660 -21.14 -28.99 8.97
CA SER A 660 -22.04 -28.13 8.21
C SER A 660 -23.30 -27.79 9.02
N ASP A 661 -23.83 -26.58 8.83
CA ASP A 661 -25.08 -26.13 9.43
C ASP A 661 -26.32 -26.91 8.92
N LYS A 662 -26.16 -27.76 7.90
CA LYS A 662 -27.25 -28.53 7.25
C LYS A 662 -27.67 -29.78 8.03
N GLY A 663 -26.96 -30.16 9.10
CA GLY A 663 -27.37 -31.19 10.05
C GLY A 663 -26.41 -32.38 10.16
N GLU A 664 -26.82 -33.39 10.93
CA GLU A 664 -25.98 -34.56 11.23
C GLU A 664 -25.55 -35.30 9.96
N GLY A 665 -24.26 -35.62 9.86
CA GLY A 665 -23.66 -36.28 8.70
C GLY A 665 -23.30 -35.34 7.54
N TRP A 666 -23.56 -34.04 7.65
CA TRP A 666 -23.12 -33.03 6.69
C TRP A 666 -21.81 -32.37 7.13
N TYR A 667 -20.90 -32.24 6.18
CA TYR A 667 -19.56 -31.69 6.40
C TYR A 667 -19.19 -30.73 5.29
N LYS A 668 -18.36 -29.75 5.62
CA LYS A 668 -17.70 -28.86 4.67
C LYS A 668 -16.21 -29.17 4.65
N PHE A 669 -15.68 -29.33 3.45
CA PHE A 669 -14.28 -29.55 3.17
C PHE A 669 -13.74 -28.39 2.33
N ASP A 670 -12.64 -27.80 2.77
CA ASP A 670 -11.90 -26.77 2.06
C ASP A 670 -10.51 -27.34 1.72
N PHE A 671 -10.20 -27.47 0.44
CA PHE A 671 -8.98 -28.12 -0.07
C PHE A 671 -7.96 -27.08 -0.52
N ASN A 672 -6.71 -27.26 -0.13
CA ASN A 672 -5.58 -26.48 -0.62
C ASN A 672 -4.36 -27.39 -0.76
N PHE A 673 -4.22 -28.06 -1.89
CA PHE A 673 -3.14 -29.02 -2.14
C PHE A 673 -2.16 -28.50 -3.20
N TYR A 674 -0.94 -29.04 -3.18
CA TYR A 674 0.03 -28.81 -4.24
C TYR A 674 0.52 -30.14 -4.78
N CYS A 675 0.71 -30.20 -6.09
CA CYS A 675 1.18 -31.40 -6.78
C CYS A 675 2.71 -31.47 -6.82
N VAL A 676 3.26 -32.54 -7.41
CA VAL A 676 4.72 -32.71 -7.56
C VAL A 676 5.38 -31.61 -8.38
N ARG A 677 4.61 -30.98 -9.29
CA ARG A 677 5.04 -29.84 -10.12
C ARG A 677 4.76 -28.49 -9.45
N GLU A 678 4.45 -28.51 -8.16
CA GLU A 678 4.17 -27.33 -7.32
C GLU A 678 2.96 -26.48 -7.75
N HIS A 679 2.17 -26.94 -8.73
CA HIS A 679 0.88 -26.34 -9.03
C HIS A 679 -0.11 -26.60 -7.90
N ASN A 680 -0.80 -25.54 -7.49
CA ASN A 680 -1.89 -25.61 -6.54
C ASN A 680 -3.11 -26.24 -7.19
N PHE A 681 -3.76 -27.17 -6.51
CA PHE A 681 -5.11 -27.60 -6.84
C PHE A 681 -5.99 -27.53 -5.60
N SER A 682 -7.00 -26.67 -5.68
CA SER A 682 -7.83 -26.24 -4.54
C SER A 682 -9.32 -26.36 -4.87
N GLY A 683 -10.16 -26.21 -3.87
CA GLY A 683 -11.60 -26.30 -4.06
C GLY A 683 -12.37 -26.37 -2.75
N THR A 684 -13.69 -26.49 -2.84
CA THR A 684 -14.56 -26.68 -1.69
C THR A 684 -15.65 -27.69 -2.02
N TRP A 685 -16.00 -28.54 -1.05
CA TRP A 685 -17.16 -29.42 -1.14
C TRP A 685 -17.95 -29.42 0.16
N GLU A 686 -19.28 -29.36 0.05
CA GLU A 686 -20.19 -29.46 1.20
C GLU A 686 -21.30 -30.45 0.89
N GLY A 687 -21.42 -31.50 1.70
CA GLY A 687 -22.43 -32.53 1.49
C GLY A 687 -22.49 -33.59 2.57
N PRO A 688 -23.44 -34.54 2.46
CA PRO A 688 -23.57 -35.65 3.38
C PRO A 688 -22.50 -36.72 3.11
N LEU A 689 -21.94 -37.27 4.19
CA LEU A 689 -20.97 -38.37 4.18
C LEU A 689 -21.61 -39.67 4.68
N TYR A 690 -21.49 -40.75 3.92
CA TYR A 690 -22.02 -42.08 4.24
C TYR A 690 -20.92 -43.13 4.36
N PHE A 691 -21.15 -44.21 5.13
CA PHE A 691 -20.22 -45.34 5.08
C PHE A 691 -20.32 -46.05 3.71
N GLY A 692 -19.17 -46.41 3.15
CA GLY A 692 -19.06 -47.06 1.85
C GLY A 692 -19.97 -48.27 1.69
N GLY A 693 -20.81 -48.27 0.65
CA GLY A 693 -21.78 -49.33 0.36
C GLY A 693 -23.02 -49.34 1.25
N THR A 694 -23.26 -48.29 2.04
CA THR A 694 -24.43 -48.15 2.93
C THR A 694 -25.13 -46.80 2.73
N THR A 695 -26.27 -46.64 3.40
CA THR A 695 -26.98 -45.35 3.53
C THR A 695 -26.86 -44.77 4.94
N ASP A 696 -25.94 -45.31 5.75
CA ASP A 696 -25.77 -44.90 7.14
C ASP A 696 -24.88 -43.64 7.19
N PRO A 697 -25.37 -42.50 7.73
CA PRO A 697 -24.59 -41.28 7.80
C PRO A 697 -23.43 -41.43 8.78
N VAL A 698 -22.31 -40.78 8.48
CA VAL A 698 -21.11 -40.81 9.34
C VAL A 698 -21.26 -39.76 10.44
N PRO A 699 -21.20 -40.14 11.73
CA PRO A 699 -21.30 -39.21 12.85
C PRO A 699 -20.03 -38.38 13.06
N VAL A 700 -20.16 -37.25 13.76
CA VAL A 700 -19.03 -36.40 14.17
C VAL A 700 -18.34 -37.01 15.39
N SER A 701 -17.02 -36.92 15.45
CA SER A 701 -16.23 -37.32 16.61
C SER A 701 -16.48 -36.40 17.81
N GLY A 702 -16.52 -36.95 19.01
CA GLY A 702 -16.57 -36.16 20.25
C GLY A 702 -15.23 -35.48 20.60
N THR A 703 -14.15 -35.84 19.90
CA THR A 703 -12.81 -35.29 20.06
C THR A 703 -12.63 -34.13 19.05
N ARG A 704 -12.30 -32.93 19.52
CA ARG A 704 -11.95 -31.79 18.64
C ARG A 704 -10.43 -31.60 18.63
N ALA A 705 -9.85 -31.51 17.44
CA ALA A 705 -8.44 -31.18 17.28
C ALA A 705 -8.19 -29.71 17.72
N ALA A 706 -7.05 -29.45 18.37
CA ALA A 706 -6.63 -28.09 18.67
C ALA A 706 -6.31 -27.35 17.37
N SER A 707 -6.80 -26.13 17.21
CA SER A 707 -6.52 -25.29 16.04
C SER A 707 -5.03 -24.96 15.98
N LEU A 708 -4.35 -25.35 14.90
CA LEU A 708 -3.03 -24.84 14.55
C LEU A 708 -3.14 -23.34 14.22
N THR A 709 -2.31 -22.52 14.85
CA THR A 709 -2.22 -21.09 14.58
C THR A 709 -1.43 -20.82 13.30
N SER A 710 -1.79 -19.77 12.57
CA SER A 710 -1.19 -19.36 11.28
C SER A 710 0.33 -19.13 11.31
N GLU A 711 0.96 -19.01 12.48
CA GLU A 711 2.42 -18.90 12.62
C GLU A 711 3.19 -20.21 12.38
N ASP A 712 2.56 -21.38 12.53
CA ASP A 712 3.27 -22.68 12.39
C ASP A 712 3.35 -23.16 10.93
N ALA A 713 2.46 -22.68 10.05
CA ALA A 713 2.46 -23.02 8.62
C ALA A 713 3.60 -22.37 7.80
N LEU A 714 4.27 -21.36 8.37
CA LEU A 714 5.33 -20.57 7.72
C LEU A 714 6.75 -21.01 8.09
N ARG A 715 6.92 -22.06 8.91
CA ARG A 715 8.23 -22.39 9.53
C ARG A 715 9.00 -23.57 8.94
N SER A 716 8.57 -24.17 7.82
CA SER A 716 9.19 -25.39 7.31
C SER A 716 9.97 -25.23 5.99
N ILE A 717 10.80 -24.18 5.86
CA ILE A 717 11.88 -24.20 4.86
C ILE A 717 13.20 -24.44 5.60
N PRO A 718 13.85 -25.61 5.45
CA PRO A 718 15.13 -25.88 6.08
C PRO A 718 16.22 -24.97 5.49
N ALA A 719 16.98 -24.29 6.34
CA ALA A 719 18.12 -23.44 5.95
C ALA A 719 19.25 -24.19 5.19
N GLU A 720 19.19 -25.52 5.09
CA GLU A 720 20.16 -26.35 4.36
C GLU A 720 19.89 -26.43 2.84
N GLU A 721 18.65 -26.26 2.37
CA GLU A 721 18.34 -26.24 0.92
C GLU A 721 18.85 -24.97 0.23
N LEU A 722 18.83 -23.83 0.93
CA LEU A 722 19.45 -22.59 0.46
C LEU A 722 20.96 -22.74 0.26
N ALA A 723 21.62 -23.67 0.95
CA ALA A 723 23.08 -23.86 0.87
C ALA A 723 23.50 -24.77 -0.30
N SER A 724 22.66 -25.73 -0.74
CA SER A 724 22.97 -26.63 -1.85
C SER A 724 22.86 -25.96 -3.23
N CYS A 725 22.00 -24.95 -3.38
CA CYS A 725 21.86 -24.17 -4.62
C CYS A 725 23.13 -23.39 -5.01
N TYR A 726 24.03 -23.13 -4.05
CA TYR A 726 25.25 -22.35 -4.32
C TYR A 726 26.35 -23.09 -5.09
N LEU A 727 26.27 -24.42 -5.23
CA LEU A 727 27.29 -25.19 -5.96
C LEU A 727 27.07 -25.23 -7.49
N ALA A 728 25.92 -24.78 -8.00
CA ALA A 728 25.66 -24.66 -9.44
C ALA A 728 26.24 -23.37 -10.07
N ARG A 729 26.67 -22.39 -9.25
CA ARG A 729 27.10 -21.04 -9.65
C ARG A 729 28.45 -20.90 -10.38
N GLU A 730 29.10 -22.00 -10.78
CA GLU A 730 30.34 -21.93 -11.58
C GLU A 730 30.13 -21.76 -13.10
N ARG A 731 28.91 -21.47 -13.58
CA ARG A 731 28.63 -21.39 -15.04
C ARG A 731 28.02 -20.10 -15.58
N MET A 732 28.04 -19.00 -14.84
CA MET A 732 28.04 -17.68 -15.49
C MET A 732 29.48 -17.34 -15.92
N PRO A 733 29.73 -16.84 -17.14
CA PRO A 733 31.08 -16.59 -17.63
C PRO A 733 31.69 -15.35 -16.96
N VAL A 734 32.06 -15.45 -15.69
CA VAL A 734 33.13 -14.63 -15.14
C VAL A 734 34.43 -15.20 -15.70
N ARG A 735 34.91 -14.65 -16.82
CA ARG A 735 36.32 -14.83 -17.19
C ARG A 735 37.17 -14.09 -16.16
N GLN A 736 37.45 -14.75 -15.03
CA GLN A 736 38.52 -14.37 -14.13
C GLN A 736 39.83 -14.27 -14.92
N LYS A 737 40.39 -13.06 -15.00
CA LYS A 737 41.78 -12.85 -15.41
C LYS A 737 42.68 -13.47 -14.33
N PHE A 738 43.24 -14.65 -14.62
CA PHE A 738 44.47 -15.06 -13.96
C PHE A 738 45.63 -14.22 -14.51
N ASN A 739 46.33 -13.54 -13.60
CA ASN A 739 47.78 -13.34 -13.69
C ASN A 739 48.42 -13.88 -12.41
#